data_AF-A0AAN7NJR3-F1
#
_entry.id   AF-A0AAN7NJR3-F1
#
_cell.length_a   1.000
_cell.length_b   1.000
_cell.length_c   1.000
_cell.angle_alpha   90.00
_cell.angle_beta   90.00
_cell.angle_gamma   90.00
#
_symmetry.space_group_name_H-M   'P 1'
#
loop_
_entity.id
_entity.type
_entity.pdbx_description
1 polymer ?
#
loop_
_entity_poly.entity_id
_entity_poly.type
_entity_poly.pdbx_seq_one_letter_code
_entity_poly.pdbx_strand_id
1 'polypeptide(L)'
;MAAEGDKLWGGRFSGSTDPVMEILNASITYDQRLSEVDIQGSMAYAKALERAGILSKTELEKILSGLEKISEEWSKGVFVVKQSDEDIHTANERRLKELIGDIAGKLHTGRSRNDQVVTDLKLFMRNSLSVISTHLLQLIKTLVERAAIEIDVIFPGYTHLQKAQPIRWSQFLLSHAVALTRDSERLGEVKRRINVLPLGSGALAGNPLEIDRELLRSELDFASISLNSMDAVSERDFVVEFLSVATLLMIHLSKMAEDLIIYSTSEFGFLTLSDAYSTGSSLMPQKKNPDSLELIRSKAGRVFGRLAAILMVLKGLPSTYNKDLQDAEKGAEAWHAAVDTPAPSRSPWDDMPVLLAGLLRLLGFWAASGCLTAISIPVPTQEDKEAVFDVVDTLNAVLQVATGVISTLQINKENMEKALSPEMLSTDLALYLVRKGMPFRQAHAASGKAVHLAESKGITINNLSLDDLKSIRFVSLLFCHDCPQQAGVSLPLYGPSQMEALPQNPPGLNIHAATAGPEITEGGQHHYHSAPASHGQQLWGGTGRSSCPVLEAPALHKNWAPNFLSLPLELTLWSATSSYRQALEVQKQGCRRPFPLEKGSVSTPSPSLQAVSIPLFGSDVSQVFNVVNSVEQYTAMGGTAKSSVTAQIEQLRELLKRHKEQA
;
A
#
# COMPACT_ATOMS: atom_id res chain seq x y z
N MET A 1 -14.38 -41.13 33.21
CA MET A 1 -12.91 -40.96 33.12
C MET A 1 -12.62 -40.80 31.63
N ALA A 2 -12.21 -39.60 31.20
CA ALA A 2 -11.69 -39.40 29.84
C ALA A 2 -10.31 -40.07 29.77
N ALA A 3 -10.04 -40.81 28.69
CA ALA A 3 -8.78 -41.54 28.54
C ALA A 3 -7.63 -40.54 28.26
N GLU A 4 -6.40 -40.92 28.61
CA GLU A 4 -5.21 -40.16 28.22
C GLU A 4 -5.15 -40.01 26.70
N GLY A 5 -5.34 -38.78 26.20
CA GLY A 5 -5.32 -38.46 24.76
C GLY A 5 -6.60 -37.84 24.20
N ASP A 6 -7.66 -37.71 25.00
CA ASP A 6 -8.88 -37.05 24.53
C ASP A 6 -8.63 -35.55 24.22
N LYS A 7 -8.88 -35.16 22.97
CA LYS A 7 -8.88 -33.75 22.52
C LYS A 7 -9.84 -32.93 23.40
N LEU A 8 -9.63 -31.62 23.50
CA LEU A 8 -10.49 -30.71 24.28
C LEU A 8 -11.98 -30.80 23.91
N TRP A 9 -12.29 -31.25 22.69
CA TRP A 9 -13.62 -31.46 22.14
C TRP A 9 -14.01 -32.95 21.99
N GLY A 10 -13.18 -33.88 22.47
CA GLY A 10 -13.26 -35.33 22.21
C GLY A 10 -14.48 -36.03 22.81
N GLY A 11 -15.06 -35.52 23.89
CA GLY A 11 -16.15 -36.18 24.64
C GLY A 11 -17.45 -36.43 23.86
N ARG A 12 -17.61 -35.87 22.66
CA ARG A 12 -18.77 -36.07 21.78
C ARG A 12 -18.53 -37.14 20.70
N PHE A 13 -17.28 -37.53 20.43
CA PHE A 13 -16.94 -38.35 19.25
C PHE A 13 -16.74 -39.81 19.63
N SER A 14 -17.26 -40.71 18.80
CA SER A 14 -17.18 -42.17 19.00
C SER A 14 -15.99 -42.83 18.29
N GLY A 15 -15.15 -42.06 17.59
CA GLY A 15 -14.01 -42.53 16.81
C GLY A 15 -12.94 -41.44 16.62
N SER A 16 -11.80 -41.80 16.04
CA SER A 16 -10.70 -40.88 15.75
C SER A 16 -10.97 -40.02 14.52
N THR A 17 -10.38 -38.82 14.48
CA THR A 17 -10.37 -37.96 13.29
C THR A 17 -9.53 -38.61 12.18
N ASP A 18 -9.93 -38.44 10.92
CA ASP A 18 -9.13 -38.89 9.78
C ASP A 18 -7.79 -38.13 9.74
N PRO A 19 -6.63 -38.79 9.52
CA PRO A 19 -5.32 -38.12 9.49
C PRO A 19 -5.23 -36.97 8.49
N VAL A 20 -5.92 -37.04 7.34
CA VAL A 20 -5.93 -35.96 6.35
C VAL A 20 -6.67 -34.74 6.88
N MET A 21 -7.79 -34.97 7.59
CA MET A 21 -8.53 -33.90 8.25
C MET A 21 -7.73 -33.29 9.41
N GLU A 22 -6.95 -34.08 10.14
CA GLU A 22 -6.06 -33.58 11.20
C GLU A 22 -4.99 -32.64 10.63
N ILE A 23 -4.37 -33.00 9.51
CA ILE A 23 -3.36 -32.17 8.84
C ILE A 23 -3.98 -30.86 8.34
N LEU A 24 -5.15 -30.92 7.69
CA LEU A 24 -5.84 -29.72 7.20
C LEU A 24 -6.27 -28.78 8.34
N ASN A 25 -6.66 -29.35 9.48
CA ASN A 25 -7.16 -28.59 10.62
C ASN A 25 -6.06 -28.04 11.55
N ALA A 26 -4.82 -28.53 11.43
CA ALA A 26 -3.75 -28.22 12.38
C ALA A 26 -3.20 -26.79 12.25
N SER A 27 -3.32 -26.08 13.37
CA SER A 27 -2.76 -24.78 13.76
C SER A 27 -1.24 -24.65 13.82
N ILE A 28 -0.66 -25.66 14.48
CA ILE A 28 0.55 -25.51 15.29
C ILE A 28 1.80 -25.11 14.49
N THR A 29 1.83 -25.47 13.21
CA THR A 29 3.01 -25.25 12.37
C THR A 29 3.31 -23.78 12.09
N TYR A 30 2.34 -22.89 12.31
CA TYR A 30 2.48 -21.45 12.15
C TYR A 30 1.99 -20.66 13.36
N ASP A 31 0.92 -21.09 14.04
CA ASP A 31 0.38 -20.35 15.18
C ASP A 31 1.23 -20.47 16.47
N GLN A 32 2.25 -21.34 16.49
CA GLN A 32 3.28 -21.35 17.55
C GLN A 32 3.97 -19.98 17.72
N ARG A 33 3.91 -19.11 16.71
CA ARG A 33 4.34 -17.69 16.79
C ARG A 33 3.54 -16.87 17.81
N LEU A 34 2.36 -17.32 18.21
CA LEU A 34 1.52 -16.71 19.23
C LEU A 34 1.83 -17.22 20.65
N SER A 35 2.80 -18.13 20.82
CA SER A 35 3.15 -18.76 22.10
C SER A 35 3.26 -17.77 23.26
N GLU A 36 4.06 -16.71 23.09
CA GLU A 36 4.30 -15.73 24.15
C GLU A 36 3.05 -14.91 24.49
N VAL A 37 2.25 -14.52 23.49
CA VAL A 37 1.03 -13.72 23.72
C VAL A 37 -0.11 -14.56 24.27
N ASP A 38 -0.21 -15.85 23.91
CA ASP A 38 -1.14 -16.81 24.53
C ASP A 38 -0.81 -17.04 26.01
N ILE A 39 0.48 -17.14 26.34
CA ILE A 39 0.93 -17.25 27.74
C ILE A 39 0.58 -15.98 28.51
N GLN A 40 0.87 -14.80 27.94
CA GLN A 40 0.51 -13.52 28.54
C GLN A 40 -1.01 -13.41 28.77
N GLY A 41 -1.81 -13.73 27.75
CA GLY A 41 -3.27 -13.76 27.82
C GLY A 41 -3.78 -14.73 28.88
N SER A 42 -3.16 -15.90 28.99
CA SER A 42 -3.47 -16.92 29.98
C SER A 42 -3.11 -16.52 31.41
N MET A 43 -2.00 -15.81 31.63
CA MET A 43 -1.65 -15.27 32.94
C MET A 43 -2.67 -14.22 33.40
N ALA A 44 -3.10 -13.32 32.50
CA ALA A 44 -4.15 -12.34 32.80
C ALA A 44 -5.49 -13.03 33.11
N TYR A 45 -5.85 -14.06 32.33
CA TYR A 45 -7.07 -14.81 32.55
C TYR A 45 -7.07 -15.57 33.89
N ALA A 46 -5.94 -16.16 34.28
CA ALA A 46 -5.79 -16.80 35.58
C ALA A 46 -6.06 -15.83 36.74
N LYS A 47 -5.54 -14.60 36.67
CA LYS A 47 -5.81 -13.55 37.67
C LYS A 47 -7.30 -13.18 37.72
N ALA A 48 -7.96 -13.10 36.56
CA ALA A 48 -9.39 -12.82 36.51
C ALA A 48 -10.24 -13.96 37.09
N LEU A 49 -9.84 -15.22 36.89
CA LEU A 49 -10.48 -16.38 37.53
C LEU A 49 -10.32 -16.38 39.06
N GLU A 50 -9.15 -15.98 39.58
CA GLU A 50 -8.95 -15.81 41.03
C GLU A 50 -9.86 -14.70 41.58
N ARG A 51 -9.95 -13.57 40.87
CA ARG A 51 -10.82 -12.45 41.24
C ARG A 51 -12.30 -12.86 41.29
N ALA A 52 -12.73 -13.74 40.38
CA ALA A 52 -14.08 -14.30 40.34
C ALA A 52 -14.30 -15.44 41.37
N GLY A 53 -13.29 -15.81 42.17
CA GLY A 53 -13.38 -16.87 43.18
C GLY A 53 -13.36 -18.29 42.63
N ILE A 54 -13.01 -18.48 41.35
CA ILE A 54 -12.94 -19.79 40.69
C ILE A 54 -11.61 -20.49 40.99
N LEU A 55 -10.54 -19.70 41.11
CA LEU A 55 -9.23 -20.16 41.55
C LEU A 55 -8.94 -19.64 42.96
N SER A 56 -8.32 -20.46 43.79
CA SER A 56 -7.68 -19.97 45.02
C SER A 56 -6.34 -19.28 44.70
N LYS A 57 -5.84 -18.43 45.61
CA LYS A 57 -4.52 -17.78 45.47
C LYS A 57 -3.39 -18.78 45.22
N THR A 58 -3.42 -19.92 45.91
CA THR A 58 -2.41 -20.98 45.75
C THR A 58 -2.51 -21.66 44.38
N GLU A 59 -3.70 -21.81 43.82
CA GLU A 59 -3.88 -22.33 42.46
C GLU A 59 -3.41 -21.31 41.42
N LEU A 60 -3.70 -20.02 41.62
CA LEU A 60 -3.20 -18.92 40.80
C LEU A 60 -1.67 -18.93 40.75
N GLU A 61 -1.00 -18.92 41.89
CA GLU A 61 0.48 -18.93 41.97
C GLU A 61 1.09 -20.14 41.23
N LYS A 62 0.46 -21.32 41.35
CA LYS A 62 0.90 -22.52 40.60
C LYS A 62 0.73 -22.35 39.10
N ILE A 63 -0.41 -21.81 38.65
CA ILE A 63 -0.66 -21.56 37.22
C ILE A 63 0.33 -20.54 36.66
N LEU A 64 0.54 -19.41 37.36
CA LEU A 64 1.49 -18.38 36.93
C LEU A 64 2.92 -18.93 36.83
N SER A 65 3.40 -19.65 37.86
CA SER A 65 4.73 -20.26 37.82
C SER A 65 4.86 -21.33 36.73
N GLY A 66 3.78 -22.07 36.44
CA GLY A 66 3.76 -23.03 35.34
C GLY A 66 3.86 -22.34 33.98
N LEU A 67 3.09 -21.27 33.77
CA LEU A 67 3.09 -20.47 32.54
C LEU A 67 4.44 -19.76 32.31
N GLU A 68 5.07 -19.21 33.35
CA GLU A 68 6.42 -18.62 33.28
C GLU A 68 7.46 -19.63 32.81
N LYS A 69 7.41 -20.87 33.33
CA LYS A 69 8.30 -21.96 32.87
C LYS A 69 8.07 -22.30 31.40
N ILE A 70 6.83 -22.27 30.93
CA ILE A 70 6.51 -22.54 29.52
C ILE A 70 7.05 -21.41 28.63
N SER A 71 6.94 -20.15 29.03
CA SER A 71 7.54 -19.02 28.31
C SER A 71 9.07 -19.15 28.25
N GLU A 72 9.71 -19.58 29.35
CA GLU A 72 11.14 -19.91 29.34
C GLU A 72 11.48 -21.06 28.37
N GLU A 73 10.65 -22.09 28.28
CA GLU A 73 10.87 -23.22 27.36
C GLU A 73 10.76 -22.79 25.88
N TRP A 74 9.76 -21.96 25.55
CA TRP A 74 9.61 -21.40 24.20
C TRP A 74 10.77 -20.49 23.84
N SER A 75 11.14 -19.55 24.72
CA SER A 75 12.22 -18.59 24.47
C SER A 75 13.60 -19.27 24.34
N LYS A 76 13.84 -20.38 25.05
CA LYS A 76 15.07 -21.19 24.93
C LYS A 76 15.02 -22.19 23.76
N GLY A 77 13.89 -22.33 23.06
CA GLY A 77 13.71 -23.30 21.98
C GLY A 77 13.76 -24.76 22.44
N VAL A 78 13.44 -25.02 23.71
CA VAL A 78 13.44 -26.38 24.29
C VAL A 78 12.04 -26.98 24.44
N PHE A 79 11.00 -26.18 24.19
CA PHE A 79 9.62 -26.67 24.15
C PHE A 79 9.46 -27.74 23.07
N VAL A 80 8.90 -28.90 23.42
CA VAL A 80 8.66 -30.00 22.49
C VAL A 80 7.20 -30.00 22.06
N VAL A 81 6.96 -29.60 20.80
CA VAL A 81 5.66 -29.73 20.13
C VAL A 81 5.37 -31.21 19.84
N LYS A 82 4.20 -31.68 20.23
CA LYS A 82 3.75 -33.06 19.97
C LYS A 82 2.81 -33.11 18.78
N GLN A 83 2.75 -34.27 18.11
CA GLN A 83 1.81 -34.49 17.00
C GLN A 83 0.34 -34.34 17.42
N SER A 84 0.03 -34.59 18.69
CA SER A 84 -1.30 -34.37 19.27
C SER A 84 -1.66 -32.90 19.50
N ASP A 85 -0.68 -31.99 19.41
CA ASP A 85 -0.91 -30.56 19.61
C ASP A 85 -1.53 -29.97 18.33
N GLU A 86 -2.85 -29.78 18.33
CA GLU A 86 -3.61 -29.22 17.20
C GLU A 86 -3.16 -27.79 16.90
N ASP A 87 -3.02 -26.97 17.94
CA ASP A 87 -2.72 -25.55 17.90
C ASP A 87 -1.86 -25.14 19.11
N ILE A 88 -1.35 -23.90 19.10
CA ILE A 88 -0.54 -23.36 20.18
C ILE A 88 -1.25 -23.40 21.55
N HIS A 89 -2.57 -23.16 21.57
CA HIS A 89 -3.34 -23.18 22.81
C HIS A 89 -3.34 -24.59 23.44
N THR A 90 -3.53 -25.62 22.62
CA THR A 90 -3.47 -27.02 23.04
C THR A 90 -2.07 -27.40 23.51
N ALA A 91 -1.02 -26.95 22.80
CA ALA A 91 0.37 -27.20 23.18
C ALA A 91 0.69 -26.61 24.57
N ASN A 92 0.35 -25.34 24.79
CA ASN A 92 0.58 -24.65 26.06
C ASN A 92 -0.25 -25.24 27.21
N GLU A 93 -1.53 -25.57 26.98
CA GLU A 93 -2.37 -26.20 28.00
C GLU A 93 -1.90 -27.61 28.36
N ARG A 94 -1.51 -28.42 27.36
CA ARG A 94 -0.88 -29.73 27.60
C ARG A 94 0.36 -29.56 28.46
N ARG A 95 1.27 -28.67 28.07
CA ARG A 95 2.52 -28.47 28.81
C ARG A 95 2.26 -27.98 30.23
N LEU A 96 1.27 -27.10 30.42
CA LEU A 96 0.86 -26.66 31.74
C LEU A 96 0.37 -27.83 32.59
N LYS A 97 -0.47 -28.72 32.04
CA LYS A 97 -0.92 -29.93 32.72
C LYS A 97 0.24 -30.85 33.12
N GLU A 98 1.24 -31.02 32.25
CA GLU A 98 2.45 -31.78 32.57
C GLU A 98 3.25 -31.18 33.75
N LEU A 99 3.21 -29.86 33.92
CA LEU A 99 3.95 -29.15 34.98
C LEU A 99 3.19 -29.07 36.31
N ILE A 100 1.87 -28.88 36.30
CA ILE A 100 1.08 -28.58 37.51
C ILE A 100 -0.09 -29.54 37.76
N GLY A 101 -0.28 -30.56 36.93
CA GLY A 101 -1.34 -31.56 37.05
C GLY A 101 -2.73 -31.00 36.73
N ASP A 102 -3.76 -31.57 37.37
CA ASP A 102 -5.17 -31.31 37.05
C ASP A 102 -5.62 -29.86 37.28
N ILE A 103 -4.88 -29.09 38.08
CA ILE A 103 -5.14 -27.65 38.30
C ILE A 103 -5.11 -26.90 36.96
N ALA A 104 -4.26 -27.32 36.01
CA ALA A 104 -4.18 -26.72 34.67
C ALA A 104 -5.54 -26.72 33.95
N GLY A 105 -6.36 -27.76 34.15
CA GLY A 105 -7.68 -27.87 33.54
C GLY A 105 -8.67 -26.80 34.00
N LYS A 106 -8.40 -26.11 35.12
CA LYS A 106 -9.24 -24.99 35.59
C LYS A 106 -9.01 -23.70 34.81
N LEU A 107 -7.85 -23.52 34.16
CA LEU A 107 -7.51 -22.28 33.46
C LEU A 107 -8.47 -21.95 32.31
N HIS A 108 -9.02 -22.96 31.63
CA HIS A 108 -9.95 -22.72 30.52
C HIS A 108 -11.40 -22.43 30.98
N THR A 109 -11.67 -22.38 32.28
CA THR A 109 -13.03 -22.22 32.81
C THR A 109 -13.67 -20.92 32.31
N GLY A 110 -14.80 -21.01 31.60
CA GLY A 110 -15.51 -19.85 31.05
C GLY A 110 -14.85 -19.18 29.82
N ARG A 111 -13.67 -19.64 29.38
CA ARG A 111 -12.98 -19.14 28.19
C ARG A 111 -13.38 -19.95 26.96
N SER A 112 -13.24 -19.36 25.77
CA SER A 112 -13.33 -20.08 24.50
C SER A 112 -12.05 -19.90 23.70
N ARG A 113 -11.84 -20.77 22.71
CA ARG A 113 -10.78 -20.55 21.72
C ARG A 113 -11.08 -19.34 20.85
N ASN A 114 -12.36 -19.02 20.65
CA ASN A 114 -12.81 -17.95 19.78
C ASN A 114 -12.39 -16.56 20.29
N ASP A 115 -12.53 -16.29 21.59
CA ASP A 115 -12.08 -15.01 22.16
C ASP A 115 -10.59 -15.01 22.54
N GLN A 116 -10.02 -16.18 22.87
CA GLN A 116 -8.60 -16.36 23.11
C GLN A 116 -7.77 -16.03 21.86
N VAL A 117 -8.04 -16.68 20.72
CA VAL A 117 -7.23 -16.52 19.50
C VAL A 117 -7.25 -15.09 18.95
N VAL A 118 -8.38 -14.38 19.07
CA VAL A 118 -8.48 -12.98 18.65
C VAL A 118 -7.70 -12.07 19.59
N THR A 119 -7.68 -12.39 20.89
CA THR A 119 -6.85 -11.67 21.87
C THR A 119 -5.38 -11.81 21.51
N ASP A 120 -4.94 -13.04 21.25
CA ASP A 120 -3.54 -13.36 20.93
C ASP A 120 -3.10 -12.69 19.63
N LEU A 121 -3.94 -12.74 18.59
CA LEU A 121 -3.66 -12.08 17.32
C LEU A 121 -3.57 -10.55 17.47
N LYS A 122 -4.48 -9.92 18.24
CA LYS A 122 -4.43 -8.47 18.50
C LYS A 122 -3.19 -8.08 19.30
N LEU A 123 -2.81 -8.85 20.32
CA LEU A 123 -1.56 -8.65 21.07
C LEU A 123 -0.33 -8.76 20.16
N PHE A 124 -0.26 -9.81 19.35
CA PHE A 124 0.81 -10.03 18.37
C PHE A 124 0.92 -8.85 17.39
N MET A 125 -0.21 -8.41 16.83
CA MET A 125 -0.23 -7.30 15.89
C MET A 125 0.16 -5.97 16.55
N ARG A 126 -0.31 -5.69 17.77
CA ARG A 126 0.08 -4.48 18.52
C ARG A 126 1.61 -4.40 18.71
N ASN A 127 2.25 -5.52 19.03
CA ASN A 127 3.69 -5.61 19.18
C ASN A 127 4.40 -5.45 17.82
N SER A 128 3.94 -6.19 16.81
CA SER A 128 4.52 -6.17 15.45
C SER A 128 4.43 -4.79 14.79
N LEU A 129 3.29 -4.10 14.94
CA LEU A 129 3.10 -2.75 14.41
C LEU A 129 4.04 -1.72 15.02
N SER A 130 4.44 -1.91 16.28
CA SER A 130 5.42 -1.03 16.94
C SER A 130 6.81 -1.18 16.32
N VAL A 131 7.21 -2.41 15.97
CA VAL A 131 8.47 -2.70 15.26
C VAL A 131 8.43 -2.14 13.83
N ILE A 132 7.35 -2.39 13.08
CA ILE A 132 7.17 -1.87 11.72
C ILE A 132 7.21 -0.33 11.72
N SER A 133 6.53 0.31 12.67
CA SER A 133 6.55 1.77 12.82
C SER A 133 7.97 2.29 13.03
N THR A 134 8.78 1.59 13.82
CA THR A 134 10.18 1.96 14.06
C THR A 134 11.01 1.89 12.76
N HIS A 135 10.89 0.80 12.00
CA HIS A 135 11.58 0.66 10.71
C HIS A 135 11.13 1.71 9.69
N LEU A 136 9.82 2.00 9.63
CA LEU A 136 9.26 3.02 8.73
C LEU A 136 9.77 4.42 9.07
N LEU A 137 9.75 4.81 10.35
CA LEU A 137 10.27 6.09 10.80
C LEU A 137 11.77 6.22 10.56
N GLN A 138 12.53 5.13 10.69
CA GLN A 138 13.95 5.10 10.37
C GLN A 138 14.21 5.31 8.87
N LEU A 139 13.40 4.73 7.98
CA LEU A 139 13.46 4.99 6.53
C LEU A 139 13.15 6.47 6.22
N ILE A 140 12.06 7.01 6.77
CA ILE A 140 11.67 8.42 6.60
C ILE A 140 12.79 9.34 7.05
N LYS A 141 13.35 9.10 8.25
CA LYS A 141 14.49 9.86 8.76
C LYS A 141 15.68 9.80 7.81
N THR A 142 16.01 8.62 7.29
CA THR A 142 17.16 8.44 6.38
C THR A 142 16.97 9.24 5.09
N LEU A 143 15.77 9.23 4.51
CA LEU A 143 15.43 10.04 3.33
C LEU A 143 15.58 11.54 3.61
N VAL A 144 15.05 12.01 4.74
CA VAL A 144 15.09 13.43 5.14
C VAL A 144 16.52 13.91 5.40
N GLU A 145 17.34 13.12 6.09
CA GLU A 145 18.72 13.48 6.37
C GLU A 145 19.57 13.50 5.09
N ARG A 146 19.36 12.55 4.18
CA ARG A 146 20.01 12.61 2.86
C ARG A 146 19.58 13.81 2.04
N ALA A 147 18.29 14.12 2.03
CA ALA A 147 17.76 15.31 1.37
C ALA A 147 18.41 16.60 1.90
N ALA A 148 18.70 16.69 3.20
CA ALA A 148 19.39 17.84 3.79
C ALA A 148 20.86 17.93 3.33
N ILE A 149 21.58 16.82 3.31
CA ILE A 149 23.01 16.77 2.91
C ILE A 149 23.19 17.04 1.41
N GLU A 150 22.25 16.59 0.59
CA GLU A 150 22.35 16.61 -0.87
C GLU A 150 21.53 17.73 -1.51
N ILE A 151 21.12 18.73 -0.72
CA ILE A 151 20.20 19.81 -1.12
C ILE A 151 20.64 20.56 -2.38
N ASP A 152 21.94 20.68 -2.61
CA ASP A 152 22.48 21.44 -3.74
C ASP A 152 22.50 20.66 -5.07
N VAL A 153 22.16 19.37 -5.07
CA VAL A 153 22.15 18.54 -6.29
C VAL A 153 20.88 18.77 -7.11
N ILE A 154 21.07 19.12 -8.39
CA ILE A 154 19.98 19.33 -9.35
C ILE A 154 20.05 18.24 -10.42
N PHE A 155 18.88 17.70 -10.79
CA PHE A 155 18.75 16.68 -11.82
C PHE A 155 17.42 16.90 -12.58
N PRO A 156 17.20 16.22 -13.73
CA PRO A 156 15.95 16.36 -14.45
C PRO A 156 14.77 15.72 -13.69
N GLY A 157 13.67 16.45 -13.57
CA GLY A 157 12.37 15.91 -13.17
C GLY A 157 11.66 15.27 -14.35
N TYR A 158 10.83 14.26 -14.08
CA TYR A 158 10.22 13.43 -15.11
C TYR A 158 8.69 13.42 -15.04
N THR A 159 8.06 13.51 -16.22
CA THR A 159 6.64 13.19 -16.42
C THR A 159 6.55 12.30 -17.66
N HIS A 160 5.85 11.16 -17.58
CA HIS A 160 5.85 10.14 -18.65
C HIS A 160 7.26 9.62 -19.01
N LEU A 161 8.17 9.62 -18.04
CA LEU A 161 9.61 9.35 -18.22
C LEU A 161 10.30 10.27 -19.26
N GLN A 162 9.67 11.38 -19.63
CA GLN A 162 10.26 12.46 -20.41
C GLN A 162 10.79 13.54 -19.47
N LYS A 163 11.93 14.12 -19.84
CA LYS A 163 12.52 15.25 -19.09
C LYS A 163 11.55 16.43 -19.15
N ALA A 164 11.12 16.88 -17.99
CA ALA A 164 10.18 17.99 -17.85
C ALA A 164 10.92 19.27 -17.44
N GLN A 165 11.27 19.38 -16.15
CA GLN A 165 11.89 20.57 -15.58
C GLN A 165 13.02 20.16 -14.63
N PRO A 166 14.06 20.99 -14.46
CA PRO A 166 15.08 20.73 -13.45
C PRO A 166 14.46 20.78 -12.05
N ILE A 167 14.83 19.83 -11.20
CA ILE A 167 14.43 19.77 -9.78
C ILE A 167 15.63 19.41 -8.92
N ARG A 168 15.54 19.68 -7.61
CA ARG A 168 16.52 19.20 -6.64
C ARG A 168 16.33 17.70 -6.42
N TRP A 169 17.43 16.96 -6.35
CA TRP A 169 17.42 15.56 -5.93
C TRP A 169 16.74 15.39 -4.56
N SER A 170 16.97 16.33 -3.66
CA SER A 170 16.30 16.37 -2.36
C SER A 170 14.78 16.50 -2.47
N GLN A 171 14.25 17.24 -3.44
CA GLN A 171 12.80 17.29 -3.67
C GLN A 171 12.24 15.91 -4.05
N PHE A 172 12.99 15.15 -4.86
CA PHE A 172 12.65 13.77 -5.21
C PHE A 172 12.62 12.86 -3.97
N LEU A 173 13.67 12.89 -3.14
CA LEU A 173 13.72 12.10 -1.90
C LEU A 173 12.57 12.45 -0.93
N LEU A 174 12.30 13.73 -0.74
CA LEU A 174 11.22 14.19 0.14
C LEU A 174 9.84 13.80 -0.39
N SER A 175 9.65 13.69 -1.71
CA SER A 175 8.38 13.23 -2.27
C SER A 175 8.00 11.82 -1.80
N HIS A 176 8.99 10.93 -1.67
CA HIS A 176 8.80 9.58 -1.13
C HIS A 176 8.66 9.61 0.40
N ALA A 177 9.46 10.43 1.10
CA ALA A 177 9.33 10.59 2.55
C ALA A 177 7.92 11.03 2.97
N VAL A 178 7.34 12.01 2.26
CA VAL A 178 5.99 12.53 2.53
C VAL A 178 4.90 11.50 2.21
N ALA A 179 5.13 10.58 1.27
CA ALA A 179 4.21 9.45 1.06
C ALA A 179 4.23 8.50 2.26
N LEU A 180 5.42 8.16 2.73
CA LEU A 180 5.63 7.28 3.87
C LEU A 180 5.14 7.87 5.20
N THR A 181 5.14 9.19 5.39
CA THR A 181 4.53 9.79 6.59
C THR A 181 3.02 9.54 6.66
N ARG A 182 2.32 9.52 5.51
CA ARG A 182 0.89 9.15 5.48
C ARG A 182 0.68 7.68 5.82
N ASP A 183 1.60 6.81 5.43
CA ASP A 183 1.53 5.39 5.82
C ASP A 183 1.78 5.22 7.31
N SER A 184 2.72 5.98 7.88
CA SER A 184 2.98 6.02 9.33
C SER A 184 1.74 6.49 10.11
N GLU A 185 1.05 7.52 9.62
CA GLU A 185 -0.20 8.01 10.21
C GLU A 185 -1.28 6.92 10.21
N ARG A 186 -1.55 6.30 9.05
CA ARG A 186 -2.52 5.20 8.94
C ARG A 186 -2.16 4.02 9.83
N LEU A 187 -0.88 3.67 9.95
CA LEU A 187 -0.43 2.59 10.83
C LEU A 187 -0.76 2.88 12.29
N GLY A 188 -0.58 4.13 12.72
CA GLY A 188 -0.98 4.60 14.05
C GLY A 188 -2.49 4.55 14.29
N GLU A 189 -3.30 4.85 13.27
CA GLU A 189 -4.76 4.72 13.32
C GLU A 189 -5.21 3.27 13.47
N VAL A 190 -4.65 2.36 12.68
CA VAL A 190 -4.96 0.92 12.77
C VAL A 190 -4.52 0.35 14.12
N LYS A 191 -3.35 0.75 14.63
CA LYS A 191 -2.88 0.34 15.97
C LYS A 191 -3.87 0.73 17.07
N ARG A 192 -4.52 1.90 16.98
CA ARG A 192 -5.56 2.32 17.94
C ARG A 192 -6.78 1.40 17.92
N ARG A 193 -7.25 0.99 16.73
CA ARG A 193 -8.43 0.10 16.59
C ARG A 193 -8.12 -1.36 16.93
N ILE A 194 -6.87 -1.81 16.73
CA ILE A 194 -6.40 -3.11 17.25
C ILE A 194 -6.42 -3.15 18.78
N ASN A 195 -6.22 -2.00 19.45
CA ASN A 195 -6.08 -1.93 20.91
C ASN A 195 -7.43 -1.97 21.67
N VAL A 196 -8.32 -2.89 21.28
CA VAL A 196 -9.59 -3.20 21.95
C VAL A 196 -9.60 -4.67 22.37
N LEU A 197 -9.77 -4.94 23.68
CA LEU A 197 -9.74 -6.27 24.27
C LEU A 197 -10.97 -7.11 23.87
N PRO A 198 -10.82 -8.28 23.25
CA PRO A 198 -11.93 -9.20 22.98
C PRO A 198 -12.11 -10.27 24.08
N LEU A 199 -11.07 -10.57 24.88
CA LEU A 199 -11.11 -11.59 25.94
C LEU A 199 -12.26 -11.38 26.93
N GLY A 200 -12.93 -12.48 27.30
CA GLY A 200 -14.15 -12.47 28.10
C GLY A 200 -15.43 -12.45 27.26
N SER A 201 -15.32 -12.57 25.93
CA SER A 201 -16.47 -12.73 25.02
C SER A 201 -16.94 -14.18 24.93
N GLY A 202 -16.16 -15.13 25.47
CA GLY A 202 -16.48 -16.55 25.42
C GLY A 202 -16.60 -17.04 23.97
N ALA A 203 -17.48 -18.00 23.72
CA ALA A 203 -17.64 -18.55 22.37
C ALA A 203 -18.39 -17.61 21.41
N LEU A 204 -19.34 -16.82 21.93
CA LEU A 204 -20.12 -15.82 21.19
C LEU A 204 -21.02 -14.94 22.07
N ALA A 205 -21.39 -15.40 23.28
CA ALA A 205 -22.46 -14.81 24.10
C ALA A 205 -21.96 -14.09 25.36
N GLY A 206 -20.64 -13.91 25.50
CA GLY A 206 -20.01 -13.41 26.71
C GLY A 206 -19.60 -14.52 27.68
N ASN A 207 -18.91 -14.11 28.74
CA ASN A 207 -18.49 -15.00 29.81
C ASN A 207 -19.62 -15.17 30.85
N PRO A 208 -20.02 -16.41 31.23
CA PRO A 208 -21.14 -16.64 32.14
C PRO A 208 -20.75 -16.64 33.63
N LEU A 209 -19.48 -16.39 33.97
CA LEU A 209 -18.92 -16.55 35.32
C LEU A 209 -18.46 -15.22 35.93
N GLU A 210 -19.09 -14.11 35.55
CA GLU A 210 -18.82 -12.76 36.08
C GLU A 210 -17.34 -12.35 36.02
N ILE A 211 -16.63 -12.79 34.98
CA ILE A 211 -15.22 -12.40 34.76
C ILE A 211 -15.12 -10.89 34.51
N ASP A 212 -14.28 -10.24 35.30
CA ASP A 212 -13.99 -8.81 35.20
C ASP A 212 -13.17 -8.50 33.94
N ARG A 213 -13.84 -8.02 32.89
CA ARG A 213 -13.20 -7.63 31.63
C ARG A 213 -12.38 -6.35 31.76
N GLU A 214 -12.66 -5.49 32.72
CA GLU A 214 -11.88 -4.28 32.97
C GLU A 214 -10.53 -4.63 33.61
N LEU A 215 -10.52 -5.60 34.53
CA LEU A 215 -9.27 -6.21 35.02
C LEU A 215 -8.45 -6.78 33.85
N LEU A 216 -9.05 -7.62 33.01
CA LEU A 216 -8.36 -8.20 31.83
C LEU A 216 -7.80 -7.12 30.90
N ARG A 217 -8.56 -6.03 30.68
CA ARG A 217 -8.13 -4.90 29.84
C ARG A 217 -6.89 -4.25 30.43
N SER A 218 -6.89 -4.00 31.73
CA SER A 218 -5.75 -3.39 32.43
C SER A 218 -4.52 -4.30 32.46
N GLU A 219 -4.71 -5.61 32.70
CA GLU A 219 -3.63 -6.60 32.76
C GLU A 219 -2.92 -6.79 31.41
N LEU A 220 -3.67 -6.69 30.31
CA LEU A 220 -3.15 -6.85 28.95
C LEU A 220 -2.88 -5.51 28.23
N ASP A 221 -3.00 -4.39 28.95
CA ASP A 221 -2.74 -3.03 28.47
C ASP A 221 -3.55 -2.63 27.21
N PHE A 222 -4.80 -3.09 27.12
CA PHE A 222 -5.72 -2.67 26.06
C PHE A 222 -6.35 -1.31 26.39
N ALA A 223 -6.71 -0.51 25.38
CA ALA A 223 -7.30 0.82 25.63
C ALA A 223 -8.77 0.75 26.06
N SER A 224 -9.51 -0.26 25.59
CA SER A 224 -10.92 -0.47 25.90
C SER A 224 -11.30 -1.94 25.75
N ILE A 225 -12.52 -2.29 26.15
CA ILE A 225 -13.12 -3.62 25.96
C ILE A 225 -14.05 -3.62 24.73
N SER A 226 -14.16 -4.77 24.06
CA SER A 226 -15.13 -4.94 22.97
C SER A 226 -16.57 -4.78 23.49
N LEU A 227 -17.42 -4.13 22.69
CA LEU A 227 -18.79 -3.80 23.06
C LEU A 227 -19.77 -4.98 22.94
N ASN A 228 -19.52 -5.89 22.00
CA ASN A 228 -20.40 -7.00 21.70
C ASN A 228 -19.58 -8.30 21.54
N SER A 229 -20.03 -9.37 22.19
CA SER A 229 -19.30 -10.64 22.21
C SER A 229 -19.36 -11.40 20.89
N MET A 230 -20.46 -11.26 20.12
CA MET A 230 -20.58 -11.91 18.81
C MET A 230 -19.59 -11.26 17.83
N ASP A 231 -19.60 -9.93 17.79
CA ASP A 231 -18.65 -9.13 17.00
C ASP A 231 -17.20 -9.45 17.36
N ALA A 232 -16.86 -9.42 18.66
CA ALA A 232 -15.50 -9.60 19.15
C ALA A 232 -14.83 -10.93 18.76
N VAL A 233 -15.62 -11.98 18.53
CA VAL A 233 -15.11 -13.30 18.12
C VAL A 233 -15.15 -13.53 16.61
N SER A 234 -15.99 -12.78 15.89
CA SER A 234 -16.18 -12.93 14.44
C SER A 234 -15.38 -11.94 13.60
N GLU A 235 -15.17 -10.72 14.09
CA GLU A 235 -14.59 -9.63 13.30
C GLU A 235 -13.10 -9.87 13.00
N ARG A 236 -12.67 -9.46 11.80
CA ARG A 236 -11.27 -9.42 11.35
C ARG A 236 -10.97 -8.10 10.64
N ASP A 237 -11.70 -7.05 10.97
CA ASP A 237 -11.56 -5.74 10.34
C ASP A 237 -10.15 -5.20 10.56
N PHE A 238 -9.60 -5.44 11.76
CA PHE A 238 -8.24 -5.05 12.11
C PHE A 238 -7.16 -5.75 11.25
N VAL A 239 -7.42 -6.96 10.75
CA VAL A 239 -6.54 -7.67 9.81
C VAL A 239 -6.63 -7.04 8.43
N VAL A 240 -7.86 -6.80 7.94
CA VAL A 240 -8.10 -6.16 6.64
C VAL A 240 -7.50 -4.75 6.59
N GLU A 241 -7.70 -3.96 7.63
CA GLU A 241 -7.15 -2.62 7.72
C GLU A 241 -5.61 -2.64 7.71
N PHE A 242 -4.98 -3.53 8.48
CA PHE A 242 -3.53 -3.69 8.46
C PHE A 242 -3.01 -4.05 7.07
N LEU A 243 -3.61 -5.05 6.42
CA LEU A 243 -3.20 -5.50 5.08
C LEU A 243 -3.44 -4.42 4.02
N SER A 244 -4.48 -3.58 4.19
CA SER A 244 -4.73 -2.42 3.33
C SER A 244 -3.65 -1.36 3.46
N VAL A 245 -3.26 -1.01 4.70
CA VAL A 245 -2.17 -0.06 4.95
C VAL A 245 -0.83 -0.62 4.46
N ALA A 246 -0.55 -1.90 4.72
CA ALA A 246 0.64 -2.58 4.24
C ALA A 246 0.74 -2.58 2.71
N THR A 247 -0.39 -2.79 2.02
CA THR A 247 -0.47 -2.75 0.55
C THR A 247 -0.12 -1.36 0.01
N LEU A 248 -0.69 -0.29 0.57
CA LEU A 248 -0.38 1.08 0.16
C LEU A 248 1.08 1.44 0.41
N LEU A 249 1.63 1.06 1.57
CA LEU A 249 3.04 1.24 1.88
C LEU A 249 3.92 0.53 0.85
N MET A 250 3.60 -0.72 0.49
CA MET A 250 4.36 -1.45 -0.53
C MET A 250 4.22 -0.84 -1.94
N ILE A 251 3.10 -0.21 -2.28
CA ILE A 251 2.94 0.54 -3.53
C ILE A 251 3.83 1.78 -3.55
N HIS A 252 3.96 2.51 -2.44
CA HIS A 252 4.89 3.63 -2.37
C HIS A 252 6.35 3.16 -2.47
N LEU A 253 6.72 2.06 -1.82
CA LEU A 253 8.06 1.48 -1.92
C LEU A 253 8.34 0.91 -3.31
N SER A 254 7.35 0.32 -3.99
CA SER A 254 7.52 -0.18 -5.35
C SER A 254 7.76 0.94 -6.36
N LYS A 255 7.10 2.10 -6.18
CA LYS A 255 7.36 3.31 -6.96
C LYS A 255 8.79 3.82 -6.74
N MET A 256 9.23 3.93 -5.49
CA MET A 256 10.61 4.32 -5.19
C MET A 256 11.62 3.33 -5.79
N ALA A 257 11.33 2.04 -5.72
CA ALA A 257 12.16 1.01 -6.33
C ALA A 257 12.24 1.16 -7.86
N GLU A 258 11.12 1.43 -8.54
CA GLU A 258 11.09 1.70 -9.98
C GLU A 258 12.01 2.86 -10.37
N ASP A 259 11.88 4.00 -9.69
CA ASP A 259 12.68 5.19 -9.96
C ASP A 259 14.17 4.87 -9.79
N LEU A 260 14.55 4.21 -8.69
CA LEU A 260 15.95 3.88 -8.38
C LEU A 260 16.52 2.81 -9.33
N ILE A 261 15.72 1.84 -9.77
CA ILE A 261 16.12 0.86 -10.79
C ILE A 261 16.46 1.60 -12.08
N ILE A 262 15.56 2.45 -12.58
CA ILE A 262 15.76 3.21 -13.81
C ILE A 262 16.99 4.12 -13.68
N TYR A 263 17.14 4.83 -12.57
CA TYR A 263 18.26 5.74 -12.33
C TYR A 263 19.62 5.02 -12.20
N SER A 264 19.62 3.72 -11.95
CA SER A 264 20.83 2.89 -11.87
C SER A 264 21.28 2.29 -13.21
N THR A 265 20.49 2.43 -14.30
CA THR A 265 20.85 1.86 -15.60
C THR A 265 22.02 2.61 -16.24
N SER A 266 22.66 2.02 -17.25
CA SER A 266 23.71 2.67 -18.03
C SER A 266 23.23 3.91 -18.79
N GLU A 267 21.97 3.94 -19.18
CA GLU A 267 21.36 5.02 -19.97
C GLU A 267 21.14 6.29 -19.13
N PHE A 268 20.78 6.12 -17.85
CA PHE A 268 20.61 7.23 -16.91
C PHE A 268 21.91 7.50 -16.16
N GLY A 269 22.48 6.48 -15.52
CA GLY A 269 23.73 6.56 -14.77
C GLY A 269 23.70 7.58 -13.64
N PHE A 270 22.53 7.86 -13.06
CA PHE A 270 22.36 8.87 -12.00
C PHE A 270 22.82 8.37 -10.64
N LEU A 271 22.75 7.06 -10.40
CA LEU A 271 23.18 6.48 -9.15
C LEU A 271 23.84 5.12 -9.34
N THR A 272 24.55 4.69 -8.31
CA THR A 272 25.13 3.37 -8.20
C THR A 272 24.78 2.81 -6.83
N LEU A 273 24.19 1.63 -6.81
CA LEU A 273 23.89 0.92 -5.56
C LEU A 273 25.18 0.42 -4.91
N SER A 274 25.21 0.27 -3.59
CA SER A 274 26.34 -0.37 -2.91
C SER A 274 26.37 -1.87 -3.14
N ASP A 275 27.55 -2.50 -3.08
CA ASP A 275 27.72 -3.96 -3.26
C ASP A 275 26.82 -4.78 -2.33
N ALA A 276 26.62 -4.31 -1.08
CA ALA A 276 25.78 -4.97 -0.08
C ALA A 276 24.30 -5.14 -0.49
N TYR A 277 23.81 -4.33 -1.44
CA TYR A 277 22.40 -4.34 -1.86
C TYR A 277 22.25 -4.55 -3.38
N SER A 278 23.26 -5.11 -4.02
CA SER A 278 23.27 -5.42 -5.44
C SER A 278 23.95 -6.75 -5.68
N THR A 279 23.66 -7.39 -6.81
CA THR A 279 24.43 -8.58 -7.23
C THR A 279 25.22 -8.30 -8.50
N GLY A 280 26.32 -9.02 -8.65
CA GLY A 280 27.10 -9.03 -9.90
C GLY A 280 26.68 -10.19 -10.80
N SER A 281 27.18 -10.19 -12.03
CA SER A 281 27.15 -11.37 -12.90
C SER A 281 28.51 -12.06 -12.90
N SER A 282 28.53 -13.39 -12.76
CA SER A 282 29.76 -14.18 -12.91
C SER A 282 30.35 -14.10 -14.33
N LEU A 283 29.53 -13.79 -15.34
CA LEU A 283 29.95 -13.66 -16.74
C LEU A 283 30.30 -12.22 -17.14
N MET A 284 29.69 -11.22 -16.48
CA MET A 284 29.81 -9.81 -16.83
C MET A 284 30.19 -8.98 -15.59
N PRO A 285 31.49 -8.81 -15.32
CA PRO A 285 31.97 -8.18 -14.08
C PRO A 285 31.59 -6.70 -13.93
N GLN A 286 31.25 -6.02 -15.02
CA GLN A 286 30.76 -4.64 -15.01
C GLN A 286 29.27 -4.51 -14.62
N LYS A 287 28.50 -5.60 -14.67
CA LYS A 287 27.05 -5.56 -14.50
C LYS A 287 26.67 -5.61 -13.02
N LYS A 288 26.02 -4.56 -12.52
CA LYS A 288 25.48 -4.45 -11.17
C LYS A 288 23.96 -4.48 -11.22
N ASN A 289 23.34 -5.57 -10.74
CA ASN A 289 21.90 -5.75 -10.78
C ASN A 289 21.24 -5.15 -9.51
N PRO A 290 20.11 -4.44 -9.65
CA PRO A 290 19.40 -3.84 -8.53
C PRO A 290 18.45 -4.82 -7.82
N ASP A 291 18.93 -6.04 -7.51
CA ASP A 291 18.11 -7.15 -6.99
C ASP A 291 17.31 -6.76 -5.73
N SER A 292 17.91 -5.97 -4.83
CA SER A 292 17.22 -5.50 -3.63
C SER A 292 15.96 -4.69 -3.97
N LEU A 293 16.04 -3.80 -4.96
CA LEU A 293 14.93 -2.98 -5.42
C LEU A 293 13.90 -3.81 -6.19
N GLU A 294 14.35 -4.74 -7.03
CA GLU A 294 13.46 -5.66 -7.75
C GLU A 294 12.66 -6.53 -6.78
N LEU A 295 13.31 -7.04 -5.73
CA LEU A 295 12.66 -7.78 -4.65
C LEU A 295 11.63 -6.89 -3.94
N ILE A 296 11.99 -5.67 -3.51
CA ILE A 296 11.04 -4.72 -2.90
C ILE A 296 9.80 -4.54 -3.79
N ARG A 297 10.00 -4.26 -5.09
CA ARG A 297 8.91 -4.07 -6.06
C ARG A 297 8.03 -5.33 -6.19
N SER A 298 8.64 -6.52 -6.26
CA SER A 298 7.92 -7.79 -6.39
C SER A 298 7.04 -8.11 -5.17
N LYS A 299 7.48 -7.75 -3.95
CA LYS A 299 6.74 -8.03 -2.71
C LYS A 299 5.42 -7.28 -2.60
N ALA A 300 5.23 -6.18 -3.34
CA ALA A 300 3.96 -5.47 -3.40
C ALA A 300 2.80 -6.38 -3.87
N GLY A 301 3.06 -7.26 -4.86
CA GLY A 301 2.06 -8.21 -5.34
C GLY A 301 1.69 -9.27 -4.29
N ARG A 302 2.67 -9.74 -3.50
CA ARG A 302 2.45 -10.71 -2.43
C ARG A 302 1.56 -10.13 -1.32
N VAL A 303 1.87 -8.93 -0.85
CA VAL A 303 1.09 -8.25 0.20
C VAL A 303 -0.34 -7.95 -0.27
N PHE A 304 -0.51 -7.46 -1.52
CA PHE A 304 -1.83 -7.26 -2.09
C PHE A 304 -2.64 -8.56 -2.23
N GLY A 305 -1.99 -9.66 -2.63
CA GLY A 305 -2.63 -10.96 -2.76
C GLY A 305 -3.29 -11.41 -1.45
N ARG A 306 -2.58 -11.25 -0.32
CA ARG A 306 -3.11 -11.54 1.03
C ARG A 306 -4.31 -10.68 1.39
N LEU A 307 -4.28 -9.38 1.06
CA LEU A 307 -5.44 -8.51 1.26
C LEU A 307 -6.67 -8.97 0.45
N ALA A 308 -6.47 -9.25 -0.85
CA ALA A 308 -7.56 -9.67 -1.72
C ALA A 308 -8.20 -10.97 -1.24
N ALA A 309 -7.38 -11.88 -0.73
CA ALA A 309 -7.81 -13.19 -0.28
C ALA A 309 -8.58 -13.13 1.05
N ILE A 310 -8.10 -12.40 2.07
CA ILE A 310 -8.86 -12.25 3.32
C ILE A 310 -10.22 -11.58 3.09
N LEU A 311 -10.30 -10.61 2.19
CA LEU A 311 -11.56 -9.97 1.83
C LEU A 311 -12.55 -10.98 1.23
N MET A 312 -12.05 -11.94 0.45
CA MET A 312 -12.88 -13.00 -0.13
C MET A 312 -13.31 -14.04 0.90
N VAL A 313 -12.44 -14.39 1.85
CA VAL A 313 -12.77 -15.28 2.98
C VAL A 313 -13.88 -14.69 3.84
N LEU A 314 -13.80 -13.40 4.17
CA LEU A 314 -14.80 -12.74 5.02
C LEU A 314 -16.15 -12.52 4.33
N LYS A 315 -16.17 -12.49 3.00
CA LYS A 315 -17.37 -12.15 2.22
C LYS A 315 -18.46 -13.21 2.44
N GLY A 316 -19.57 -12.77 3.03
CA GLY A 316 -20.77 -13.60 3.17
C GLY A 316 -20.69 -14.69 4.25
N LEU A 317 -19.70 -14.62 5.15
CA LEU A 317 -19.68 -15.50 6.32
C LEU A 317 -20.93 -15.23 7.19
N PRO A 318 -21.67 -16.28 7.61
CA PRO A 318 -22.76 -16.09 8.56
C PRO A 318 -22.17 -15.74 9.93
N SER A 319 -22.96 -15.08 10.78
CA SER A 319 -22.58 -14.97 12.19
C SER A 319 -22.57 -16.37 12.83
N THR A 320 -21.67 -16.70 13.76
CA THR A 320 -20.72 -15.80 14.43
C THR A 320 -19.27 -16.17 14.16
N TYR A 321 -18.71 -17.16 14.86
CA TYR A 321 -17.39 -17.70 14.54
C TYR A 321 -17.51 -18.87 13.56
N ASN A 322 -16.64 -18.88 12.55
CA ASN A 322 -16.57 -19.92 11.53
C ASN A 322 -15.11 -20.37 11.36
N LYS A 323 -14.89 -21.66 11.04
CA LYS A 323 -13.54 -22.23 10.89
C LYS A 323 -12.78 -21.63 9.71
N ASP A 324 -13.50 -21.02 8.76
CA ASP A 324 -12.96 -20.17 7.68
C ASP A 324 -12.01 -19.08 8.22
N LEU A 325 -12.22 -18.62 9.46
CA LEU A 325 -11.35 -17.66 10.15
C LEU A 325 -10.05 -18.29 10.71
N GLN A 326 -9.81 -19.58 10.50
CA GLN A 326 -8.64 -20.33 11.00
C GLN A 326 -7.94 -21.18 9.92
N ASP A 327 -8.50 -21.28 8.72
CA ASP A 327 -7.95 -22.06 7.61
C ASP A 327 -6.40 -21.76 7.49
N ALA A 328 -5.50 -22.79 7.56
CA ALA A 328 -4.07 -23.12 7.17
C ALA A 328 -3.62 -23.56 5.70
N GLU A 329 -2.71 -22.85 5.00
CA GLU A 329 -2.20 -23.16 3.63
C GLU A 329 -1.55 -24.56 3.49
N LYS A 330 -0.89 -25.04 4.56
CA LYS A 330 -0.07 -26.27 4.54
C LYS A 330 -0.84 -27.58 4.45
N GLY A 331 -2.15 -27.57 4.69
CA GLY A 331 -3.00 -28.74 4.46
C GLY A 331 -3.06 -29.14 2.98
N ALA A 332 -2.98 -28.16 2.07
CA ALA A 332 -3.10 -28.37 0.63
C ALA A 332 -1.81 -28.88 -0.03
N GLU A 333 -0.63 -28.41 0.40
CA GLU A 333 0.66 -28.95 -0.08
C GLU A 333 0.89 -30.37 0.43
N ALA A 334 0.51 -30.65 1.69
CA ALA A 334 0.48 -32.01 2.21
C ALA A 334 -0.52 -32.90 1.45
N TRP A 335 -1.63 -32.34 0.96
CA TRP A 335 -2.57 -33.02 0.06
C TRP A 335 -1.91 -33.41 -1.27
N HIS A 336 -1.19 -32.49 -1.91
CA HIS A 336 -0.46 -32.81 -3.15
C HIS A 336 0.62 -33.88 -2.93
N ALA A 337 1.27 -33.90 -1.76
CA ALA A 337 2.24 -34.93 -1.39
C ALA A 337 1.58 -36.28 -0.97
N ALA A 338 0.38 -36.25 -0.38
CA ALA A 338 -0.34 -37.45 0.08
C ALA A 338 -1.16 -38.13 -1.02
N VAL A 339 -1.52 -37.41 -2.09
CA VAL A 339 -2.30 -37.93 -3.23
C VAL A 339 -1.42 -38.67 -4.25
N ASP A 340 -0.11 -38.82 -4.00
CA ASP A 340 0.81 -39.73 -4.72
C ASP A 340 0.56 -41.22 -4.39
N THR A 341 -0.71 -41.60 -4.28
CA THR A 341 -1.14 -43.00 -4.41
C THR A 341 -0.95 -43.43 -5.87
N PRO A 342 -0.35 -44.60 -6.16
CA PRO A 342 -0.25 -45.09 -7.53
C PRO A 342 -1.67 -45.19 -8.11
N ALA A 343 -1.89 -44.51 -9.23
CA ALA A 343 -3.16 -44.54 -9.94
C ALA A 343 -3.63 -46.00 -10.09
N PRO A 344 -4.90 -46.32 -9.82
CA PRO A 344 -5.42 -47.66 -10.06
C PRO A 344 -5.13 -48.04 -11.52
N SER A 345 -4.69 -49.27 -11.76
CA SER A 345 -4.24 -49.78 -13.06
C SER A 345 -5.32 -49.86 -14.14
N ARG A 346 -6.51 -49.32 -13.87
CA ARG A 346 -7.62 -49.08 -14.80
C ARG A 346 -8.30 -47.78 -14.45
N SER A 347 -8.45 -46.91 -15.44
CA SER A 347 -9.22 -45.69 -15.28
C SER A 347 -10.72 -46.03 -15.37
N PRO A 348 -11.62 -45.33 -14.65
CA PRO A 348 -13.07 -45.48 -14.82
C PRO A 348 -13.56 -45.15 -16.26
N TRP A 349 -12.67 -44.64 -17.11
CA TRP A 349 -12.93 -44.21 -18.48
C TRP A 349 -12.63 -45.30 -19.52
N ASP A 350 -12.01 -46.40 -19.12
CA ASP A 350 -11.56 -47.45 -20.04
C ASP A 350 -12.73 -48.27 -20.62
N ASP A 351 -13.92 -48.19 -20.00
CA ASP A 351 -15.15 -48.89 -20.43
C ASP A 351 -16.20 -47.95 -21.08
N MET A 352 -15.86 -46.69 -21.39
CA MET A 352 -16.82 -45.72 -21.91
C MET A 352 -16.88 -45.72 -23.46
N PRO A 353 -18.06 -45.79 -24.10
CA PRO A 353 -18.18 -45.76 -25.56
C PRO A 353 -17.54 -44.49 -26.14
N VAL A 354 -16.75 -44.64 -27.21
CA VAL A 354 -15.95 -43.58 -27.86
C VAL A 354 -16.74 -42.29 -28.14
N LEU A 355 -18.04 -42.40 -28.40
CA LEU A 355 -18.96 -41.27 -28.61
C LEU A 355 -19.22 -40.43 -27.35
N LEU A 356 -19.28 -41.05 -26.16
CA LEU A 356 -19.51 -40.34 -24.90
C LEU A 356 -18.23 -39.63 -24.42
N ALA A 357 -17.05 -40.21 -24.71
CA ALA A 357 -15.76 -39.58 -24.44
C ALA A 357 -15.51 -38.36 -25.35
N GLY A 358 -15.97 -38.42 -26.60
CA GLY A 358 -15.94 -37.28 -27.52
C GLY A 358 -16.83 -36.12 -27.07
N LEU A 359 -18.03 -36.42 -26.57
CA LEU A 359 -18.99 -35.40 -26.09
C LEU A 359 -18.52 -34.69 -24.82
N LEU A 360 -17.91 -35.43 -23.88
CA LEU A 360 -17.35 -34.83 -22.66
C LEU A 360 -16.08 -34.01 -22.93
N ARG A 361 -15.27 -34.37 -23.94
CA ARG A 361 -14.13 -33.54 -24.39
C ARG A 361 -14.58 -32.24 -25.06
N LEU A 362 -15.70 -32.26 -25.78
CA LEU A 362 -16.30 -31.07 -26.38
C LEU A 362 -16.94 -30.15 -25.33
N LEU A 363 -17.56 -30.71 -24.29
CA LEU A 363 -18.11 -29.93 -23.17
C LEU A 363 -17.01 -29.41 -22.22
N GLY A 364 -15.90 -30.14 -22.05
CA GLY A 364 -14.75 -29.72 -21.26
C GLY A 364 -13.90 -28.60 -21.89
N PHE A 365 -13.96 -28.44 -23.22
CA PHE A 365 -13.16 -27.41 -23.92
C PHE A 365 -13.70 -25.97 -23.72
N TRP A 366 -14.97 -25.83 -23.32
CA TRP A 366 -15.56 -24.53 -22.98
C TRP A 366 -15.24 -24.05 -21.56
N ALA A 367 -14.78 -24.92 -20.68
CA ALA A 367 -14.28 -24.53 -19.35
C ALA A 367 -12.79 -24.09 -19.37
N ALA A 368 -12.05 -24.40 -20.43
CA ALA A 368 -10.60 -24.16 -20.50
C ALA A 368 -10.16 -23.06 -21.48
N SER A 369 -11.08 -22.43 -22.23
CA SER A 369 -10.75 -21.41 -23.24
C SER A 369 -11.38 -20.04 -22.98
N GLY A 370 -11.72 -19.76 -21.71
CA GLY A 370 -12.11 -18.44 -21.27
C GLY A 370 -10.89 -17.54 -21.14
N CYS A 371 -10.71 -16.67 -22.13
CA CYS A 371 -9.78 -15.55 -22.15
C CYS A 371 -10.17 -14.49 -21.09
N LEU A 372 -10.11 -14.88 -19.83
CA LEU A 372 -9.71 -14.03 -18.73
C LEU A 372 -8.28 -14.44 -18.48
N THR A 373 -7.32 -13.55 -18.70
CA THR A 373 -6.12 -13.53 -17.87
C THR A 373 -6.59 -13.28 -16.44
N ALA A 374 -7.17 -14.31 -15.83
CA ALA A 374 -7.06 -14.54 -14.42
C ALA A 374 -5.56 -14.53 -14.21
N ILE A 375 -5.08 -13.43 -13.62
CA ILE A 375 -3.82 -13.43 -12.92
C ILE A 375 -3.93 -14.67 -12.03
N SER A 376 -3.25 -15.76 -12.40
CA SER A 376 -3.08 -16.92 -11.54
C SER A 376 -2.13 -16.48 -10.43
N ILE A 377 -2.62 -15.59 -9.58
CA ILE A 377 -2.13 -15.48 -8.22
C ILE A 377 -2.53 -16.84 -7.63
N PRO A 378 -1.58 -17.69 -7.24
CA PRO A 378 -1.92 -18.79 -6.35
C PRO A 378 -2.50 -18.11 -5.12
N VAL A 379 -3.81 -18.20 -4.92
CA VAL A 379 -4.46 -17.68 -3.72
C VAL A 379 -4.76 -18.88 -2.82
N PRO A 380 -3.84 -19.25 -1.92
CA PRO A 380 -4.10 -20.25 -0.90
C PRO A 380 -4.97 -19.64 0.21
N THR A 381 -6.24 -20.05 0.26
CA THR A 381 -7.31 -19.43 1.04
C THR A 381 -7.28 -19.83 2.51
N GLN A 382 -6.26 -19.41 3.26
CA GLN A 382 -6.05 -19.73 4.67
C GLN A 382 -5.39 -18.51 5.36
N GLU A 383 -6.22 -17.49 5.65
CA GLU A 383 -5.77 -16.09 5.48
C GLU A 383 -5.39 -15.32 6.75
N ASP A 384 -6.07 -15.40 7.90
CA ASP A 384 -5.89 -14.32 8.91
C ASP A 384 -4.47 -14.26 9.53
N LYS A 385 -4.04 -15.31 10.21
CA LYS A 385 -2.72 -15.38 10.88
C LYS A 385 -1.59 -15.47 9.87
N GLU A 386 -1.70 -16.36 8.88
CA GLU A 386 -0.64 -16.54 7.89
C GLU A 386 -0.43 -15.28 7.04
N ALA A 387 -1.51 -14.58 6.63
CA ALA A 387 -1.36 -13.28 5.96
C ALA A 387 -0.70 -12.26 6.87
N VAL A 388 -1.15 -12.14 8.12
CA VAL A 388 -0.56 -11.18 9.07
C VAL A 388 0.93 -11.48 9.27
N PHE A 389 1.28 -12.74 9.53
CA PHE A 389 2.67 -13.18 9.74
C PHE A 389 3.55 -12.92 8.53
N ASP A 390 3.10 -13.34 7.34
CA ASP A 390 3.84 -13.16 6.08
C ASP A 390 4.05 -11.68 5.75
N VAL A 391 3.01 -10.85 5.95
CA VAL A 391 3.10 -9.41 5.68
C VAL A 391 3.95 -8.71 6.74
N VAL A 392 3.85 -9.07 8.03
CA VAL A 392 4.72 -8.53 9.08
C VAL A 392 6.19 -8.82 8.77
N ASP A 393 6.52 -10.07 8.42
CA ASP A 393 7.90 -10.45 8.08
C ASP A 393 8.39 -9.73 6.81
N THR A 394 7.53 -9.66 5.79
CA THR A 394 7.82 -8.95 4.54
C THR A 394 8.12 -7.48 4.80
N LEU A 395 7.28 -6.78 5.58
CA LEU A 395 7.46 -5.36 5.88
C LEU A 395 8.72 -5.11 6.71
N ASN A 396 8.98 -5.96 7.73
CA ASN A 396 10.19 -5.85 8.54
C ASN A 396 11.46 -5.98 7.69
N ALA A 397 11.50 -6.93 6.76
CA ALA A 397 12.64 -7.09 5.86
C ALA A 397 12.74 -5.93 4.86
N VAL A 398 11.65 -5.60 4.17
CA VAL A 398 11.62 -4.60 3.09
C VAL A 398 11.99 -3.21 3.59
N LEU A 399 11.46 -2.77 4.74
CA LEU A 399 11.76 -1.44 5.28
C LEU A 399 13.23 -1.30 5.68
N GLN A 400 13.83 -2.34 6.24
CA GLN A 400 15.25 -2.36 6.58
C GLN A 400 16.14 -2.38 5.33
N VAL A 401 15.80 -3.19 4.32
CA VAL A 401 16.53 -3.22 3.04
C VAL A 401 16.42 -1.89 2.32
N ALA A 402 15.22 -1.30 2.26
CA ALA A 402 15.00 0.02 1.67
C ALA A 402 15.82 1.10 2.40
N THR A 403 15.85 1.07 3.74
CA THR A 403 16.69 1.97 4.54
C THR A 403 18.16 1.79 4.20
N GLY A 404 18.63 0.55 4.11
CA GLY A 404 19.98 0.20 3.70
C GLY A 404 20.34 0.77 2.34
N VAL A 405 19.54 0.48 1.31
CA VAL A 405 19.72 0.99 -0.05
C VAL A 405 19.79 2.51 -0.08
N ILE A 406 18.82 3.19 0.54
CA ILE A 406 18.80 4.65 0.61
C ILE A 406 20.00 5.17 1.39
N SER A 407 20.47 4.51 2.44
CA SER A 407 21.61 4.99 3.23
C SER A 407 22.96 4.87 2.50
N THR A 408 23.10 3.90 1.59
CA THR A 408 24.40 3.56 0.98
C THR A 408 24.51 3.86 -0.51
N LEU A 409 23.41 4.09 -1.24
CA LEU A 409 23.50 4.40 -2.67
C LEU A 409 24.28 5.70 -2.89
N GLN A 410 25.10 5.71 -3.94
CA GLN A 410 25.92 6.85 -4.33
C GLN A 410 25.30 7.51 -5.56
N ILE A 411 25.13 8.83 -5.51
CA ILE A 411 24.67 9.61 -6.65
C ILE A 411 25.86 10.05 -7.52
N ASN A 412 25.66 10.05 -8.83
CA ASN A 412 26.60 10.61 -9.80
C ASN A 412 26.14 12.02 -10.20
N LYS A 413 26.62 13.01 -9.45
CA LYS A 413 26.26 14.43 -9.65
C LYS A 413 26.59 14.91 -11.06
N GLU A 414 27.72 14.47 -11.61
CA GLU A 414 28.15 14.87 -12.96
C GLU A 414 27.18 14.35 -14.03
N ASN A 415 26.73 13.10 -13.93
CA ASN A 415 25.75 12.54 -14.87
C ASN A 415 24.37 13.19 -14.71
N MET A 416 23.94 13.46 -13.47
CA MET A 416 22.70 14.20 -13.20
C MET A 416 22.73 15.60 -13.82
N GLU A 417 23.85 16.31 -13.69
CA GLU A 417 24.06 17.63 -14.29
C GLU A 417 24.09 17.57 -15.82
N LYS A 418 24.84 16.61 -16.40
CA LYS A 418 24.89 16.39 -17.86
C LYS A 418 23.54 16.05 -18.47
N ALA A 419 22.63 15.46 -17.70
CA ALA A 419 21.30 15.12 -18.17
C ALA A 419 20.35 16.32 -18.24
N LEU A 420 20.70 17.45 -17.65
CA LEU A 420 19.96 18.70 -17.81
C LEU A 420 20.18 19.25 -19.22
N SER A 421 19.11 19.74 -19.85
CA SER A 421 19.19 20.29 -21.20
C SER A 421 18.54 21.68 -21.27
N PRO A 422 19.07 22.60 -22.10
CA PRO A 422 18.51 23.95 -22.22
C PRO A 422 17.03 23.98 -22.64
N GLU A 423 16.56 22.96 -23.36
CA GLU A 423 15.17 22.83 -23.83
C GLU A 423 14.17 22.76 -22.67
N MET A 424 14.60 22.22 -21.52
CA MET A 424 13.79 22.18 -20.29
C MET A 424 13.43 23.58 -19.78
N LEU A 425 14.23 24.60 -20.14
CA LEU A 425 14.04 26.00 -19.75
C LEU A 425 13.13 26.78 -20.71
N SER A 426 12.51 26.10 -21.68
CA SER A 426 11.47 26.70 -22.52
C SER A 426 10.28 27.19 -21.69
N THR A 427 9.91 26.47 -20.63
CA THR A 427 8.85 26.93 -19.71
C THR A 427 9.27 28.22 -18.99
N ASP A 428 10.53 28.32 -18.59
CA ASP A 428 11.09 29.51 -17.94
C ASP A 428 11.03 30.75 -18.85
N LEU A 429 11.26 30.57 -20.16
CA LEU A 429 11.07 31.65 -21.14
C LEU A 429 9.62 32.11 -21.20
N ALA A 430 8.66 31.18 -21.16
CA ALA A 430 7.24 31.54 -21.10
C ALA A 430 6.92 32.30 -19.79
N LEU A 431 7.39 31.81 -18.64
CA LEU A 431 7.19 32.47 -17.34
C LEU A 431 7.82 33.87 -17.29
N TYR A 432 9.00 34.03 -17.89
CA TYR A 432 9.65 35.33 -18.04
C TYR A 432 8.78 36.33 -18.81
N LEU A 433 8.24 35.92 -19.98
CA LEU A 433 7.34 36.76 -20.77
C LEU A 433 6.05 37.11 -20.01
N VAL A 434 5.52 36.17 -19.23
CA VAL A 434 4.36 36.43 -18.36
C VAL A 434 4.66 37.49 -17.32
N ARG A 435 5.82 37.42 -16.65
CA ARG A 435 6.26 38.43 -15.67
C ARG A 435 6.44 39.82 -16.29
N LYS A 436 6.71 39.87 -17.59
CA LYS A 436 6.78 41.13 -18.36
C LYS A 436 5.41 41.67 -18.79
N GLY A 437 4.32 40.92 -18.56
CA GLY A 437 2.94 41.34 -18.83
C GLY A 437 2.26 40.60 -19.98
N MET A 438 2.91 39.60 -20.59
CA MET A 438 2.31 38.80 -21.66
C MET A 438 1.30 37.79 -21.09
N PRO A 439 0.08 37.64 -21.66
CA PRO A 439 -0.83 36.56 -21.29
C PRO A 439 -0.20 35.17 -21.51
N PHE A 440 -0.41 34.23 -20.57
CA PHE A 440 0.26 32.92 -20.58
C PHE A 440 0.13 32.15 -21.90
N ARG A 441 -1.05 32.12 -22.53
CA ARG A 441 -1.23 31.44 -23.83
C ARG A 441 -0.33 32.02 -24.93
N GLN A 442 -0.12 33.33 -24.92
CA GLN A 442 0.77 34.00 -25.87
C GLN A 442 2.24 33.72 -25.53
N ALA A 443 2.60 33.77 -24.25
CA ALA A 443 3.95 33.47 -23.77
C ALA A 443 4.37 32.02 -24.06
N HIS A 444 3.46 31.07 -23.83
CA HIS A 444 3.65 29.67 -24.17
C HIS A 444 3.82 29.46 -25.69
N ALA A 445 2.96 30.10 -26.51
CA ALA A 445 3.10 30.04 -27.97
C ALA A 445 4.41 30.68 -28.47
N ALA A 446 4.87 31.76 -27.83
CA ALA A 446 6.14 32.41 -28.15
C ALA A 446 7.32 31.51 -27.78
N SER A 447 7.30 30.89 -26.60
CA SER A 447 8.33 29.93 -26.19
C SER A 447 8.37 28.69 -27.12
N GLY A 448 7.21 28.14 -27.49
CA GLY A 448 7.14 27.04 -28.45
C GLY A 448 7.73 27.40 -29.82
N LYS A 449 7.53 28.65 -30.29
CA LYS A 449 8.20 29.15 -31.50
C LYS A 449 9.71 29.30 -31.33
N ALA A 450 10.18 29.66 -30.14
CA ALA A 450 11.61 29.73 -29.84
C ALA A 450 12.25 28.34 -29.91
N VAL A 451 11.61 27.34 -29.32
CA VAL A 451 12.04 25.93 -29.43
C VAL A 451 12.11 25.51 -30.90
N HIS A 452 11.03 25.73 -31.67
CA HIS A 452 11.00 25.38 -33.09
C HIS A 452 12.06 26.11 -33.93
N LEU A 453 12.33 27.38 -33.63
CA LEU A 453 13.36 28.15 -34.32
C LEU A 453 14.76 27.58 -34.01
N ALA A 454 15.03 27.22 -32.76
CA ALA A 454 16.28 26.61 -32.35
C ALA A 454 16.49 25.25 -33.06
N GLU A 455 15.46 24.40 -33.08
CA GLU A 455 15.46 23.12 -33.80
C GLU A 455 15.72 23.31 -35.31
N SER A 456 15.03 24.26 -35.96
CA SER A 456 15.21 24.52 -37.39
C SER A 456 16.61 25.00 -37.76
N LYS A 457 17.31 25.62 -36.79
CA LYS A 457 18.70 26.06 -36.92
C LYS A 457 19.72 25.00 -36.48
N GLY A 458 19.29 23.86 -35.93
CA GLY A 458 20.18 22.84 -35.38
C GLY A 458 20.99 23.32 -34.17
N ILE A 459 20.45 24.28 -33.40
CA ILE A 459 21.08 24.81 -32.18
C ILE A 459 20.15 24.62 -30.97
N THR A 460 20.70 24.73 -29.77
CA THR A 460 19.91 24.71 -28.52
C THR A 460 19.22 26.06 -28.29
N ILE A 461 18.10 26.08 -27.54
CA ILE A 461 17.30 27.29 -27.31
C ILE A 461 18.09 28.45 -26.67
N ASN A 462 19.08 28.12 -25.84
CA ASN A 462 19.97 29.10 -25.20
C ASN A 462 21.04 29.68 -26.15
N ASN A 463 21.16 29.17 -27.38
CA ASN A 463 22.07 29.69 -28.40
C ASN A 463 21.36 30.56 -29.44
N LEU A 464 20.05 30.79 -29.30
CA LEU A 464 19.34 31.80 -30.10
C LEU A 464 19.93 33.18 -29.83
N SER A 465 20.10 33.99 -30.87
CA SER A 465 20.51 35.39 -30.69
C SER A 465 19.35 36.24 -30.16
N LEU A 466 19.65 37.43 -29.62
CA LEU A 466 18.61 38.40 -29.28
C LEU A 466 17.73 38.76 -30.48
N ASP A 467 18.32 38.86 -31.67
CA ASP A 467 17.55 39.16 -32.90
C ASP A 467 16.65 37.98 -33.31
N ASP A 468 17.09 36.75 -33.07
CA ASP A 468 16.23 35.56 -33.25
C ASP A 468 15.03 35.59 -32.32
N LEU A 469 15.24 35.91 -31.04
CA LEU A 469 14.14 36.05 -30.09
C LEU A 469 13.21 37.22 -30.46
N LYS A 470 13.75 38.35 -30.91
CA LYS A 470 12.94 39.50 -31.40
C LYS A 470 12.14 39.16 -32.66
N SER A 471 12.62 38.25 -33.50
CA SER A 471 11.91 37.80 -34.71
C SER A 471 10.62 37.04 -34.39
N ILE A 472 10.52 36.48 -33.17
CA ILE A 472 9.31 35.83 -32.68
C ILE A 472 8.30 36.91 -32.31
N ARG A 473 7.33 37.12 -33.22
CA ARG A 473 6.20 38.05 -33.03
C ARG A 473 5.60 37.87 -31.62
N PHE A 474 5.42 38.98 -30.90
CA PHE A 474 5.08 39.15 -29.46
C PHE A 474 6.25 39.40 -28.50
N VAL A 475 7.50 39.00 -28.82
CA VAL A 475 8.68 39.36 -28.01
C VAL A 475 9.11 40.81 -28.26
N SER A 476 8.91 41.31 -29.49
CA SER A 476 9.26 42.68 -29.89
C SER A 476 8.51 43.80 -29.15
N LEU A 477 7.29 43.53 -28.64
CA LEU A 477 6.48 44.51 -27.90
C LEU A 477 6.97 44.76 -26.46
N LEU A 478 7.83 43.88 -25.92
CA LEU A 478 8.30 43.94 -24.53
C LEU A 478 9.73 44.47 -24.37
N PHE A 479 10.55 44.42 -25.43
CA PHE A 479 11.94 44.92 -25.44
C PHE A 479 12.09 46.30 -26.08
N CYS A 480 11.00 46.95 -26.47
CA CYS A 480 11.03 48.29 -27.02
C CYS A 480 11.07 49.30 -25.87
N HIS A 481 12.27 49.62 -25.35
CA HIS A 481 12.45 50.73 -24.40
C HIS A 481 12.11 52.10 -25.03
N ASP A 482 12.10 52.20 -26.37
CA ASP A 482 11.89 53.44 -27.13
C ASP A 482 10.56 53.48 -27.92
N CYS A 483 9.61 52.58 -27.68
CA CYS A 483 8.25 52.80 -28.18
C CYS A 483 7.51 53.70 -27.20
N PRO A 484 6.95 54.85 -27.62
CA PRO A 484 6.00 55.57 -26.78
C PRO A 484 4.93 54.57 -26.39
N GLN A 485 4.65 54.47 -25.08
CA GLN A 485 3.52 53.72 -24.55
C GLN A 485 2.34 53.91 -25.51
N GLN A 486 1.94 52.86 -26.21
CA GLN A 486 0.74 52.92 -27.05
C GLN A 486 -0.44 53.09 -26.11
N ALA A 487 -0.72 54.36 -25.80
CA ALA A 487 -2.06 54.82 -25.54
C ALA A 487 -2.92 54.38 -26.72
N GLY A 488 -3.93 53.54 -26.45
CA GLY A 488 -5.06 53.40 -27.38
C GLY A 488 -5.29 52.04 -28.05
N VAL A 489 -4.89 50.90 -27.45
CA VAL A 489 -5.60 49.63 -27.75
C VAL A 489 -6.38 49.20 -26.51
N SER A 490 -7.60 49.71 -26.42
CA SER A 490 -8.63 49.20 -25.51
C SER A 490 -8.97 47.75 -25.88
N LEU A 491 -8.34 46.79 -25.22
CA LEU A 491 -8.93 45.46 -25.04
C LEU A 491 -10.14 45.63 -24.11
N PRO A 492 -11.28 44.95 -24.35
CA PRO A 492 -12.46 45.11 -23.51
C PRO A 492 -12.13 44.70 -22.07
N LEU A 493 -12.07 45.70 -21.19
CA LEU A 493 -12.10 45.53 -19.76
C LEU A 493 -13.43 44.87 -19.40
N TYR A 494 -13.40 43.59 -19.07
CA TYR A 494 -14.41 43.04 -18.16
C TYR A 494 -14.16 43.70 -16.80
N GLY A 495 -15.03 44.65 -16.45
CA GLY A 495 -14.95 45.39 -15.20
C GLY A 495 -15.10 44.48 -13.97
N PRO A 496 -14.55 44.86 -12.81
CA PRO A 496 -14.77 44.16 -11.57
C PRO A 496 -16.13 44.58 -11.03
N SER A 497 -17.14 43.73 -11.20
CA SER A 497 -18.37 43.80 -10.41
C SER A 497 -18.62 42.45 -9.78
N GLN A 498 -18.46 42.44 -8.44
CA GLN A 498 -18.80 41.36 -7.49
C GLN A 498 -17.74 40.25 -7.29
N MET A 499 -16.67 40.60 -6.59
CA MET A 499 -16.15 39.73 -5.54
C MET A 499 -16.01 40.59 -4.27
N GLU A 500 -17.07 40.57 -3.46
CA GLU A 500 -16.99 41.04 -2.09
C GLU A 500 -15.92 40.26 -1.33
N ALA A 501 -15.23 40.97 -0.45
CA ALA A 501 -14.15 40.48 0.38
C ALA A 501 -14.57 39.22 1.17
N LEU A 502 -13.90 38.10 0.92
CA LEU A 502 -13.85 37.00 1.89
C LEU A 502 -12.64 37.26 2.81
N PRO A 503 -12.85 37.35 4.13
CA PRO A 503 -11.82 37.74 5.06
C PRO A 503 -10.74 36.67 5.20
N GLN A 504 -9.53 37.15 5.48
CA GLN A 504 -8.37 36.33 5.83
C GLN A 504 -8.66 35.41 7.03
N ASN A 505 -8.05 34.23 6.99
CA ASN A 505 -7.99 33.19 8.03
C ASN A 505 -8.32 33.65 9.46
N PRO A 506 -9.22 32.97 10.19
CA PRO A 506 -9.17 32.96 11.64
C PRO A 506 -8.14 31.94 12.15
N PRO A 507 -7.53 32.19 13.33
CA PRO A 507 -6.49 31.34 13.92
C PRO A 507 -7.07 30.08 14.57
N GLY A 508 -6.18 29.17 14.93
CA GLY A 508 -6.44 27.77 15.28
C GLY A 508 -7.54 27.50 16.32
N LEU A 509 -8.10 26.30 16.20
CA LEU A 509 -8.98 25.70 17.20
C LEU A 509 -8.28 24.50 17.83
N ASN A 510 -7.80 24.71 19.05
CA ASN A 510 -7.61 23.67 20.06
C ASN A 510 -8.94 22.96 20.31
N ILE A 511 -8.91 21.63 20.42
CA ILE A 511 -10.02 20.88 21.03
C ILE A 511 -9.44 20.07 22.19
N HIS A 512 -9.41 20.70 23.36
CA HIS A 512 -9.41 20.02 24.65
C HIS A 512 -10.82 20.06 25.24
N ALA A 513 -11.14 18.98 25.94
CA ALA A 513 -12.41 18.66 26.60
C ALA A 513 -12.85 19.65 27.70
N ALA A 514 -14.17 19.76 27.88
CA ALA A 514 -14.88 19.97 29.15
C ALA A 514 -16.38 19.68 28.90
N THR A 515 -17.02 18.63 29.45
CA THR A 515 -17.62 18.52 30.80
C THR A 515 -18.32 19.79 31.32
N ALA A 516 -19.67 19.80 31.30
CA ALA A 516 -20.57 20.16 32.42
C ALA A 516 -22.04 20.17 31.93
N GLY A 517 -22.95 19.62 32.73
CA GLY A 517 -24.40 19.53 32.47
C GLY A 517 -25.16 20.88 32.58
N PRO A 518 -26.51 20.82 32.64
CA PRO A 518 -27.12 20.56 33.95
C PRO A 518 -28.29 19.56 33.96
N GLU A 519 -28.51 19.01 35.15
CA GLU A 519 -29.67 18.28 35.67
C GLU A 519 -30.99 19.04 35.39
N ILE A 520 -32.17 18.41 35.34
CA ILE A 520 -33.02 18.16 36.52
C ILE A 520 -34.20 17.22 36.16
N THR A 521 -34.25 16.10 36.89
CA THR A 521 -35.35 15.33 37.53
C THR A 521 -36.68 14.94 36.84
N GLU A 522 -36.92 13.62 36.95
CA GLU A 522 -38.10 12.89 37.48
C GLU A 522 -39.48 12.93 36.78
N GLY A 523 -39.96 11.71 36.48
CA GLY A 523 -41.30 11.26 36.91
C GLY A 523 -42.32 10.99 35.80
N GLY A 524 -42.75 9.74 35.67
CA GLY A 524 -44.04 9.42 35.04
C GLY A 524 -44.09 8.14 34.22
N GLN A 525 -44.53 7.05 34.86
CA GLN A 525 -45.10 5.87 34.20
C GLN A 525 -46.31 6.27 33.33
N HIS A 526 -46.53 5.63 32.19
CA HIS A 526 -47.85 5.11 31.78
C HIS A 526 -47.76 4.18 30.55
N HIS A 527 -48.59 3.15 30.59
CA HIS A 527 -48.75 2.07 29.62
C HIS A 527 -49.52 2.45 28.34
N TYR A 528 -49.37 1.56 27.34
CA TYR A 528 -50.37 1.02 26.39
C TYR A 528 -50.33 1.38 24.88
N HIS A 529 -50.36 0.29 24.09
CA HIS A 529 -51.05 0.03 22.81
C HIS A 529 -50.45 0.42 21.43
N SER A 530 -49.90 -0.60 20.77
CA SER A 530 -50.21 -1.15 19.42
C SER A 530 -50.94 -0.32 18.33
N ALA A 531 -50.20 -0.05 17.23
CA ALA A 531 -50.50 -0.18 15.77
C ALA A 531 -51.68 0.62 15.11
N PRO A 532 -51.80 0.70 13.76
CA PRO A 532 -50.84 1.05 12.69
C PRO A 532 -51.41 2.04 11.61
N ALA A 533 -50.58 2.34 10.60
CA ALA A 533 -50.90 2.63 9.18
C ALA A 533 -51.25 4.06 8.66
N SER A 534 -50.66 4.33 7.48
CA SER A 534 -51.18 5.03 6.29
C SER A 534 -50.84 6.51 6.01
N HIS A 535 -50.08 6.68 4.92
CA HIS A 535 -50.27 7.58 3.76
C HIS A 535 -50.64 9.07 3.96
N GLY A 536 -49.82 9.94 3.36
CA GLY A 536 -50.19 11.31 3.04
C GLY A 536 -49.10 12.05 2.24
N GLN A 537 -49.17 11.97 0.91
CA GLN A 537 -48.47 12.89 -0.01
C GLN A 537 -49.14 14.27 0.00
N GLN A 538 -48.36 15.34 -0.11
CA GLN A 538 -48.81 16.61 -0.69
C GLN A 538 -47.70 17.30 -1.50
N LEU A 539 -48.10 17.75 -2.69
CA LEU A 539 -47.35 18.37 -3.78
C LEU A 539 -47.43 19.92 -3.74
N TRP A 540 -46.37 20.58 -4.20
CA TRP A 540 -46.34 21.88 -4.91
C TRP A 540 -45.16 21.74 -5.91
N GLY A 541 -45.31 21.67 -7.24
CA GLY A 541 -45.74 22.71 -8.20
C GLY A 541 -44.60 23.72 -8.43
N GLY A 542 -43.89 23.89 -9.56
CA GLY A 542 -43.96 23.35 -10.92
C GLY A 542 -43.77 24.51 -11.94
N THR A 543 -42.64 24.56 -12.68
CA THR A 543 -42.42 25.13 -14.04
C THR A 543 -40.92 25.00 -14.37
N GLY A 544 -40.41 24.55 -15.52
CA GLY A 544 -40.99 24.32 -16.83
C GLY A 544 -40.19 23.29 -17.66
N ARG A 545 -40.81 22.89 -18.77
CA ARG A 545 -40.60 21.69 -19.60
C ARG A 545 -39.56 21.85 -20.71
N SER A 546 -38.99 20.71 -21.13
CA SER A 546 -39.01 20.16 -22.51
C SER A 546 -38.22 18.84 -22.51
N SER A 547 -38.62 17.67 -23.01
CA SER A 547 -39.75 17.20 -23.82
C SER A 547 -39.71 15.64 -23.85
N CYS A 548 -40.88 15.00 -23.78
CA CYS A 548 -41.21 13.55 -23.78
C CYS A 548 -40.83 12.77 -25.08
N PRO A 549 -41.14 11.44 -25.26
CA PRO A 549 -41.83 10.47 -24.37
C PRO A 549 -41.20 9.06 -24.25
N VAL A 550 -41.52 8.41 -23.13
CA VAL A 550 -41.57 6.94 -22.99
C VAL A 550 -42.98 6.48 -23.40
N LEU A 551 -43.07 5.44 -24.24
CA LEU A 551 -44.31 4.74 -24.57
C LEU A 551 -44.26 3.34 -23.96
N GLU A 552 -45.33 3.01 -23.24
CA GLU A 552 -45.60 1.77 -22.53
C GLU A 552 -45.79 0.57 -23.46
N ALA A 553 -45.42 -0.60 -22.95
CA ALA A 553 -45.67 -1.91 -23.53
C ALA A 553 -47.04 -2.46 -23.10
N PRO A 554 -47.74 -3.23 -23.95
CA PRO A 554 -48.70 -4.23 -23.50
C PRO A 554 -48.03 -5.61 -23.40
N ALA A 555 -48.38 -6.30 -22.33
CA ALA A 555 -48.00 -7.68 -22.01
C ALA A 555 -48.59 -8.70 -22.99
N LEU A 556 -47.85 -9.78 -23.27
CA LEU A 556 -48.40 -11.11 -23.54
C LEU A 556 -47.40 -12.21 -23.11
N HIS A 557 -47.97 -13.24 -22.50
CA HIS A 557 -47.37 -14.22 -21.62
C HIS A 557 -46.62 -15.38 -22.31
N LYS A 558 -45.64 -15.90 -21.57
CA LYS A 558 -45.20 -17.32 -21.40
C LYS A 558 -44.27 -17.99 -22.43
N ASN A 559 -43.12 -18.39 -21.86
CA ASN A 559 -42.38 -19.64 -22.07
C ASN A 559 -41.51 -19.79 -23.33
N TRP A 560 -40.19 -19.52 -23.17
CA TRP A 560 -39.07 -20.45 -23.42
C TRP A 560 -37.74 -19.69 -23.43
N ALA A 561 -36.75 -20.16 -22.67
CA ALA A 561 -35.33 -19.84 -22.88
C ALA A 561 -34.73 -20.85 -23.89
N PRO A 562 -33.46 -20.72 -24.32
CA PRO A 562 -32.72 -19.56 -24.82
C PRO A 562 -32.25 -19.83 -26.27
N ASN A 563 -31.98 -18.81 -27.10
CA ASN A 563 -31.08 -18.94 -28.25
C ASN A 563 -30.70 -17.57 -28.85
N PHE A 564 -29.46 -17.51 -29.37
CA PHE A 564 -28.78 -16.44 -30.12
C PHE A 564 -27.96 -15.39 -29.34
N LEU A 565 -26.79 -15.86 -28.91
CA LEU A 565 -25.50 -15.25 -29.26
C LEU A 565 -25.37 -15.16 -30.79
N SER A 566 -25.19 -13.95 -31.34
CA SER A 566 -24.40 -13.71 -32.56
C SER A 566 -24.19 -12.21 -32.77
N LEU A 567 -23.15 -11.64 -32.17
CA LEU A 567 -22.45 -10.46 -32.68
C LEU A 567 -20.95 -10.80 -32.67
N PRO A 568 -20.25 -10.83 -33.81
CA PRO A 568 -18.84 -11.20 -33.85
C PRO A 568 -17.95 -10.07 -33.36
N LEU A 569 -17.12 -10.39 -32.37
CA LEU A 569 -16.02 -9.57 -31.86
C LEU A 569 -14.77 -9.79 -32.74
N GLU A 570 -14.89 -9.54 -34.05
CA GLU A 570 -13.79 -9.74 -35.02
C GLU A 570 -13.27 -8.44 -35.66
N LEU A 571 -13.55 -7.28 -35.07
CA LEU A 571 -13.13 -5.98 -35.63
C LEU A 571 -12.15 -5.18 -34.76
N THR A 572 -11.51 -5.80 -33.77
CA THR A 572 -10.51 -5.11 -32.91
C THR A 572 -9.16 -5.81 -32.81
N LEU A 573 -8.99 -7.00 -33.42
CA LEU A 573 -7.73 -7.76 -33.40
C LEU A 573 -7.02 -7.87 -34.77
N TRP A 574 -7.61 -7.32 -35.84
CA TRP A 574 -7.00 -7.32 -37.18
C TRP A 574 -6.13 -6.08 -37.49
N SER A 575 -6.23 -5.02 -36.68
CA SER A 575 -5.40 -3.80 -36.84
C SER A 575 -4.01 -3.90 -36.20
N ALA A 576 -3.80 -4.79 -35.21
CA ALA A 576 -2.52 -4.90 -34.51
C ALA A 576 -1.53 -5.90 -35.17
N THR A 577 -2.03 -6.87 -35.95
CA THR A 577 -1.19 -7.91 -36.58
C THR A 577 -0.79 -7.57 -38.02
N SER A 578 -1.44 -6.60 -38.68
CA SER A 578 -1.04 -6.11 -40.01
C SER A 578 0.14 -5.12 -39.94
N SER A 579 0.20 -4.26 -38.92
CA SER A 579 1.28 -3.27 -38.76
C SER A 579 2.63 -3.90 -38.41
N TYR A 580 2.66 -5.05 -37.73
CA TYR A 580 3.91 -5.75 -37.40
C TYR A 580 4.51 -6.49 -38.59
N ARG A 581 3.67 -6.99 -39.51
CA ARG A 581 4.12 -7.69 -40.72
C ARG A 581 4.63 -6.72 -41.80
N GLN A 582 4.13 -5.49 -41.83
CA GLN A 582 4.58 -4.45 -42.75
C GLN A 582 5.92 -3.81 -42.33
N ALA A 583 6.26 -3.81 -41.03
CA ALA A 583 7.53 -3.31 -40.51
C ALA A 583 8.73 -4.24 -40.80
N LEU A 584 8.50 -5.56 -40.88
CA LEU A 584 9.55 -6.55 -41.15
C LEU A 584 9.95 -6.63 -42.64
N GLU A 585 9.08 -6.22 -43.57
CA GLU A 585 9.39 -6.23 -45.01
C GLU A 585 10.22 -5.01 -45.44
N VAL A 586 10.10 -3.87 -44.73
CA VAL A 586 10.89 -2.64 -44.99
C VAL A 586 12.33 -2.80 -44.50
N GLN A 587 12.58 -3.67 -43.52
CA GLN A 587 13.93 -3.90 -42.96
C GLN A 587 14.82 -4.80 -43.85
N LYS A 588 14.28 -5.39 -44.92
CA LYS A 588 15.03 -6.26 -45.86
C LYS A 588 15.58 -5.56 -47.11
N GLN A 589 15.28 -4.28 -47.36
CA GLN A 589 15.68 -3.60 -48.61
C GLN A 589 16.55 -2.34 -48.47
N GLY A 590 17.19 -2.09 -47.32
CA GLY A 590 17.94 -0.84 -47.13
C GLY A 590 19.23 -0.96 -46.35
N CYS A 591 20.18 -1.82 -46.77
CA CYS A 591 21.50 -1.87 -46.12
C CYS A 591 22.63 -2.16 -47.11
N ARG A 592 23.09 -1.13 -47.84
CA ARG A 592 24.47 -1.04 -48.39
C ARG A 592 24.88 0.43 -48.54
N ARG A 593 25.60 0.96 -47.56
CA ARG A 593 26.70 1.94 -47.71
C ARG A 593 27.37 2.15 -46.33
N PRO A 594 28.68 1.93 -46.18
CA PRO A 594 29.39 2.22 -44.94
C PRO A 594 29.72 3.72 -44.84
N PHE A 595 29.42 4.35 -43.70
CA PHE A 595 30.01 5.64 -43.34
C PHE A 595 31.30 5.40 -42.54
N PRO A 596 32.34 6.25 -42.69
CA PRO A 596 33.65 5.99 -42.09
C PRO A 596 33.66 6.30 -40.59
N LEU A 597 34.36 5.46 -39.82
CA LEU A 597 34.76 5.73 -38.45
C LEU A 597 35.85 6.81 -38.43
N GLU A 598 35.52 8.01 -37.96
CA GLU A 598 36.53 8.98 -37.52
C GLU A 598 36.95 8.69 -36.08
N LYS A 599 38.26 8.56 -35.90
CA LYS A 599 38.92 8.44 -34.59
C LYS A 599 38.81 9.78 -33.86
N GLY A 600 37.98 9.84 -32.82
CA GLY A 600 37.93 10.96 -31.89
C GLY A 600 39.19 11.00 -31.01
N SER A 601 39.95 12.08 -31.17
CA SER A 601 41.04 12.48 -30.27
C SER A 601 40.51 12.79 -28.87
N VAL A 602 41.25 12.35 -27.86
CA VAL A 602 41.07 12.68 -26.44
C VAL A 602 40.99 14.19 -26.26
N SER A 603 39.86 14.69 -25.75
CA SER A 603 39.72 16.06 -25.25
C SER A 603 39.43 16.04 -23.75
N THR A 604 40.08 16.99 -23.08
CA THR A 604 40.21 17.28 -21.65
C THR A 604 38.88 17.44 -20.89
N PRO A 605 38.89 17.31 -19.54
CA PRO A 605 37.67 17.43 -18.73
C PRO A 605 37.09 18.85 -18.80
N SER A 606 35.77 18.93 -19.03
CA SER A 606 34.97 20.17 -19.06
C SER A 606 34.84 20.75 -17.65
N PRO A 607 34.84 22.09 -17.49
CA PRO A 607 34.61 22.72 -16.19
C PRO A 607 33.14 22.56 -15.74
N SER A 608 32.94 22.58 -14.43
CA SER A 608 31.65 22.63 -13.73
C SER A 608 30.70 23.64 -14.36
N LEU A 609 29.41 23.30 -14.48
CA LEU A 609 28.31 24.18 -14.90
C LEU A 609 28.02 25.28 -13.86
N GLN A 610 29.01 26.11 -13.56
CA GLN A 610 28.81 27.42 -12.96
C GLN A 610 28.62 28.44 -14.08
N ALA A 611 27.49 29.13 -14.03
CA ALA A 611 27.15 30.35 -14.78
C ALA A 611 27.76 30.43 -16.19
N VAL A 612 27.13 29.76 -17.17
CA VAL A 612 27.35 30.12 -18.57
C VAL A 612 26.72 31.50 -18.78
N SER A 613 27.50 32.56 -18.64
CA SER A 613 27.17 33.88 -19.16
C SER A 613 27.18 33.78 -20.69
N ILE A 614 26.00 33.56 -21.28
CA ILE A 614 25.86 33.46 -22.73
C ILE A 614 25.88 34.89 -23.31
N PRO A 615 26.89 35.28 -24.09
CA PRO A 615 27.08 36.66 -24.56
C PRO A 615 26.05 37.12 -25.62
N LEU A 616 25.05 36.30 -25.94
CA LEU A 616 24.07 36.53 -27.01
C LEU A 616 22.75 37.16 -26.53
N PHE A 617 22.53 37.24 -25.22
CA PHE A 617 21.30 37.79 -24.63
C PHE A 617 21.55 39.09 -23.86
N GLY A 618 20.51 39.92 -23.74
CA GLY A 618 20.48 41.01 -22.76
C GLY A 618 20.65 40.48 -21.33
N SER A 619 21.11 41.33 -20.43
CA SER A 619 21.38 40.95 -19.03
C SER A 619 20.15 40.38 -18.32
N ASP A 620 18.94 40.80 -18.69
CA ASP A 620 17.68 40.33 -18.13
C ASP A 620 17.25 38.94 -18.62
N VAL A 621 17.44 38.63 -19.91
CA VAL A 621 17.08 37.32 -20.51
C VAL A 621 18.10 36.24 -20.19
N SER A 622 19.38 36.59 -20.02
CA SER A 622 20.45 35.63 -19.72
C SER A 622 20.15 34.75 -18.50
N GLN A 623 19.39 35.27 -17.53
CA GLN A 623 19.02 34.58 -16.30
C GLN A 623 17.97 33.47 -16.50
N VAL A 624 17.22 33.50 -17.60
CA VAL A 624 16.18 32.51 -17.94
C VAL A 624 16.79 31.16 -18.28
N PHE A 625 17.94 31.15 -18.95
CA PHE A 625 18.62 29.93 -19.39
C PHE A 625 19.63 29.41 -18.35
N ASN A 626 19.41 29.74 -17.08
CA ASN A 626 20.21 29.28 -15.96
C ASN A 626 19.40 28.29 -15.12
N VAL A 627 19.88 27.05 -15.04
CA VAL A 627 19.18 25.97 -14.31
C VAL A 627 19.02 26.27 -12.82
N VAL A 628 20.02 26.91 -12.19
CA VAL A 628 19.93 27.26 -10.76
C VAL A 628 18.81 28.26 -10.54
N ASN A 629 18.73 29.31 -11.37
CA ASN A 629 17.62 30.26 -11.30
C ASN A 629 16.28 29.60 -11.59
N SER A 630 16.25 28.64 -12.52
CA SER A 630 15.05 27.88 -12.85
C SER A 630 14.51 27.17 -11.62
N VAL A 631 15.36 26.45 -10.89
CA VAL A 631 14.98 25.76 -9.65
C VAL A 631 14.61 26.74 -8.53
N GLU A 632 15.37 27.83 -8.37
CA GLU A 632 15.21 28.77 -7.25
C GLU A 632 13.93 29.62 -7.34
N GLN A 633 13.30 29.74 -8.51
CA GLN A 633 12.03 30.47 -8.60
C GLN A 633 10.83 29.72 -7.99
N TYR A 634 10.94 28.41 -7.74
CA TYR A 634 9.85 27.57 -7.21
C TYR A 634 9.81 27.60 -5.67
N THR A 635 9.61 28.79 -5.11
CA THR A 635 9.64 29.06 -3.65
C THR A 635 8.34 28.76 -2.91
N ALA A 636 7.26 28.45 -3.63
CA ALA A 636 6.01 28.02 -3.02
C ALA A 636 6.25 26.78 -2.12
N MET A 637 5.50 26.67 -1.02
CA MET A 637 5.62 25.53 -0.10
C MET A 637 5.43 24.21 -0.85
N GLY A 638 6.36 23.26 -0.67
CA GLY A 638 6.39 22.00 -1.42
C GLY A 638 7.09 22.09 -2.78
N GLY A 639 7.56 23.27 -3.18
CA GLY A 639 8.36 23.50 -4.38
C GLY A 639 9.83 23.14 -4.21
N THR A 640 10.56 23.16 -5.32
CA THR A 640 11.95 22.66 -5.39
C THR A 640 13.04 23.70 -5.06
N ALA A 641 12.70 24.97 -4.81
CA ALA A 641 13.71 25.95 -4.41
C ALA A 641 14.38 25.56 -3.09
N LYS A 642 15.63 25.97 -2.87
CA LYS A 642 16.38 25.60 -1.65
C LYS A 642 15.64 25.99 -0.37
N SER A 643 15.03 27.17 -0.36
CA SER A 643 14.21 27.65 0.77
C SER A 643 12.99 26.76 1.05
N SER A 644 12.28 26.34 0.01
CA SER A 644 11.12 25.45 0.13
C SER A 644 11.51 24.04 0.57
N VAL A 645 12.58 23.48 0.00
CA VAL A 645 13.10 22.16 0.40
C VAL A 645 13.57 22.17 1.86
N THR A 646 14.22 23.25 2.31
CA THR A 646 14.63 23.42 3.71
C THR A 646 13.42 23.43 4.64
N ALA A 647 12.36 24.18 4.29
CA ALA A 647 11.13 24.20 5.07
C ALA A 647 10.45 22.82 5.16
N GLN A 648 10.45 22.05 4.06
CA GLN A 648 9.93 20.67 4.06
C GLN A 648 10.75 19.76 5.00
N ILE A 649 12.08 19.86 4.98
CA ILE A 649 12.96 19.10 5.88
C ILE A 649 12.67 19.43 7.35
N GLU A 650 12.54 20.71 7.68
CA GLU A 650 12.23 21.15 9.04
C GLU A 650 10.88 20.60 9.53
N GLN A 651 9.84 20.68 8.69
CA GLN A 651 8.52 20.12 9.01
C GLN A 651 8.57 18.60 9.25
N LEU A 652 9.31 17.86 8.42
CA LEU A 652 9.44 16.42 8.56
C LEU A 652 10.28 16.01 9.77
N ARG A 653 11.34 16.77 10.09
CA ARG A 653 12.12 16.57 11.33
C ARG A 653 11.27 16.81 12.58
N GLU A 654 10.42 17.84 12.58
CA GLU A 654 9.49 18.10 13.69
C GLU A 654 8.43 16.99 13.82
N LEU A 655 7.94 16.45 12.70
CA LEU A 655 7.06 15.28 12.71
C LEU A 655 7.77 14.07 13.35
N LEU A 656 8.99 13.76 12.94
CA LEU A 656 9.77 12.65 13.51
C LEU A 656 10.05 12.85 15.00
N LYS A 657 10.29 14.09 15.44
CA LYS A 657 10.48 14.43 16.85
C LYS A 657 9.21 14.18 17.67
N ARG A 658 8.04 14.62 17.20
CA ARG A 658 6.74 14.36 17.86
C ARG A 658 6.45 12.87 18.00
N HIS A 659 6.76 12.06 16.99
CA HIS A 659 6.63 10.60 17.10
C HIS A 659 7.54 10.00 18.17
N LYS A 660 8.76 10.51 18.33
CA LYS A 660 9.69 10.06 19.37
C LYS A 660 9.22 10.45 20.77
N GLU A 661 8.51 11.56 20.93
CA GLU A 661 7.95 12.00 22.21
C GLU A 661 6.66 11.24 22.59
N GLN A 662 5.95 10.68 21.60
CA GLN A 662 4.73 9.89 21.79
C GLN A 662 4.97 8.38 21.94
N ALA A 663 6.14 7.89 21.52
CA ALA A 663 6.58 6.51 21.67
C ALA A 663 7.31 6.31 23.01
#